data_AF-A0AAU2TB15-F1
#
_entry.id   AF-A0AAU2TB15-F1
#
_cell.length_a   1.000
_cell.length_b   1.000
_cell.length_c   1.000
_cell.angle_alpha   90.00
_cell.angle_beta   90.00
_cell.angle_gamma   90.00
#
_symmetry.space_group_name_H-M   'P 1'
#
loop_
_entity.id
_entity.type
_entity.pdbx_description
1 polymer ?
#
loop_
_entity_poly.entity_id
_entity_poly.type
_entity_poly.pdbx_seq_one_letter_code
_entity_poly.pdbx_strand_id
1 'polypeptide(L)'
;MALRDTSPPESAGPRPRTAPALDPADRGRLLSGAHHDPHALLGAHPVPGGIVFRALRPFADAVSVVIDGGPTPLVSEGDGLFSVVLPLDAVPAYTLLVSYEGTEHKVDDPYRFLPALGDLDLHLIREGRHEELWKALGAEPMAHQGVTGTRFTVWAPNAQGVRVAGDFCFWDGTAFPMRSLGSSGVWELFLPGIGEGARYKFEITSRHGHRFLKADPMARRAEVPPDTASIVHASHYEWADEEWMAHRGDVPVHVAPFSVYEVHLPSWRPGLTFRRLAEELPPYVADLGFTHVEFMPVAQHPFSGSWGYQVTGFYAPASRLGTPDDFKFLVDALHRAGIGVIVDWVPAHFPKDDWALGRFDGEPLYEPGDSRRAEHPDWGTYEFDFGRVEVRNFLVANATYWCEEFHVDGLRVDAVASMLYLDYSRDSGQWSPNVFGGREDLDAMAFLQEMNATVYRRNPGVVTIAEESTAWEGVTRPTDSGGLGFGLKWNMGWMHDSLEYIAKEPVHRKYHHNEMTFSMVYAYSENYVLPISHDEVVHGKQALVSKMPGDWWQRRANHRAYLGFMWAHPGKQLLFMGQEFAQGAEWSEAHGPEWWLLDPGYASAGDHRGVRDLVRDLNTVYRATPALWERDTDPAGFRWVVGDAAEDNVFAFLRLDAQGAPLLAVSNFSPVVRHDYRLAVPDGVPAWRELLNTDAECYGGSGLVHPGPVAARDGGIALTLPPLATVWLAPSSV
;
A
#
# COMPACT_ATOMS: atom_id res chain seq x y z
N MET A 1 71.57 -9.39 60.97
CA MET A 1 71.82 -9.47 59.52
C MET A 1 71.48 -10.89 59.07
N ALA A 2 70.30 -11.07 58.48
CA ALA A 2 69.90 -12.18 57.63
C ALA A 2 68.52 -11.78 57.07
N LEU A 3 68.55 -11.24 55.85
CA LEU A 3 67.42 -10.63 55.15
C LEU A 3 66.43 -11.72 54.71
N ARG A 4 65.14 -11.44 54.93
CA ARG A 4 64.02 -12.20 54.38
C ARG A 4 63.98 -12.00 52.87
N ASP A 5 63.93 -13.12 52.16
CA ASP A 5 63.64 -13.19 50.74
C ASP A 5 62.16 -12.81 50.52
N THR A 6 61.96 -11.65 49.91
CA THR A 6 60.65 -11.13 49.48
C THR A 6 60.61 -11.19 47.96
N SER A 7 60.51 -12.39 47.42
CA SER A 7 60.20 -12.60 46.01
C SER A 7 58.69 -12.91 45.90
N PRO A 8 57.89 -12.09 45.18
CA PRO A 8 56.48 -12.40 44.96
C PRO A 8 56.35 -13.62 44.02
N PRO A 9 55.27 -14.41 44.12
CA PRO A 9 55.08 -15.54 43.22
C PRO A 9 54.88 -15.02 41.79
N GLU A 10 55.66 -15.54 40.84
CA GLU A 10 55.40 -15.40 39.41
C GLU A 10 54.02 -16.00 39.10
N SER A 11 52.99 -15.16 38.91
CA SER A 11 51.80 -15.56 38.18
C SER A 11 52.17 -15.64 36.70
N ALA A 12 52.79 -16.74 36.28
CA ALA A 12 53.00 -17.06 34.88
C ALA A 12 51.65 -17.45 34.25
N GLY A 13 50.79 -16.46 34.04
CA GLY A 13 49.71 -16.57 33.07
C GLY A 13 50.31 -16.78 31.66
N PRO A 14 49.59 -17.45 30.75
CA PRO A 14 50.07 -17.68 29.39
C PRO A 14 50.47 -16.37 28.72
N ARG A 15 51.73 -16.26 28.28
CA ARG A 15 52.22 -15.05 27.59
C ARG A 15 51.44 -14.88 26.27
N PRO A 16 50.76 -13.73 26.06
CA PRO A 16 50.05 -13.48 24.82
C PRO A 16 51.04 -13.50 23.63
N ARG A 17 50.67 -14.22 22.57
CA ARG A 17 51.46 -14.30 21.33
C ARG A 17 50.89 -13.33 20.30
N THR A 18 51.76 -12.73 19.50
CA THR A 18 51.36 -11.89 18.37
C THR A 18 50.60 -12.72 17.35
N ALA A 19 49.46 -12.22 16.86
CA ALA A 19 48.72 -12.89 15.81
C ALA A 19 49.46 -12.85 14.47
N PRO A 20 49.25 -13.85 13.59
CA PRO A 20 49.60 -13.72 12.19
C PRO A 20 48.94 -12.47 11.60
N ALA A 21 49.71 -11.63 10.91
CA ALA A 21 49.17 -10.48 10.21
C ALA A 21 48.16 -10.94 9.15
N LEU A 22 47.09 -10.16 8.97
CA LEU A 22 46.17 -10.37 7.86
C LEU A 22 46.91 -10.23 6.52
N ASP A 23 46.46 -10.98 5.52
CA ASP A 23 46.89 -10.75 4.14
C ASP A 23 46.65 -9.27 3.76
N PRO A 24 47.62 -8.58 3.13
CA PRO A 24 47.47 -7.16 2.82
C PRO A 24 46.25 -6.82 1.97
N ALA A 25 45.82 -7.71 1.07
CA ALA A 25 44.64 -7.50 0.25
C ALA A 25 43.35 -7.69 1.06
N ASP A 26 43.29 -8.68 1.94
CA ASP A 26 42.18 -8.87 2.88
C ASP A 26 42.03 -7.69 3.85
N ARG A 27 43.15 -7.25 4.45
CA ARG A 27 43.17 -6.04 5.30
C ARG A 27 42.70 -4.82 4.53
N GLY A 28 43.20 -4.63 3.31
CA GLY A 28 42.79 -3.51 2.45
C GLY A 28 41.30 -3.50 2.16
N ARG A 29 40.73 -4.65 1.77
CA ARG A 29 39.28 -4.81 1.52
C ARG A 29 38.45 -4.59 2.77
N LEU A 30 38.89 -5.09 3.92
CA LEU A 30 38.15 -4.94 5.18
C LEU A 30 38.02 -3.46 5.56
N LEU A 31 39.15 -2.74 5.52
CA LEU A 31 39.21 -1.32 5.87
C LEU A 31 38.48 -0.43 4.84
N SER A 32 38.55 -0.77 3.55
CA SER A 32 37.83 -0.02 2.51
C SER A 32 36.31 -0.28 2.52
N GLY A 33 35.87 -1.38 3.11
CA GLY A 33 34.45 -1.80 3.12
C GLY A 33 34.06 -2.67 1.93
N ALA A 34 35.03 -3.30 1.28
CA ALA A 34 34.89 -4.16 0.11
C ALA A 34 35.14 -5.66 0.43
N HIS A 35 35.14 -6.05 1.71
CA HIS A 35 35.37 -7.44 2.11
C HIS A 35 34.05 -8.20 2.19
N HIS A 36 33.93 -9.30 1.43
CA HIS A 36 32.71 -10.09 1.35
C HIS A 36 32.49 -11.02 2.55
N ASP A 37 33.56 -11.45 3.24
CA ASP A 37 33.45 -12.33 4.41
C ASP A 37 34.25 -11.82 5.63
N PRO A 38 33.78 -10.77 6.32
CA PRO A 38 34.46 -10.24 7.51
C PRO A 38 34.57 -11.27 8.64
N HIS A 39 33.66 -12.25 8.70
CA HIS A 39 33.64 -13.28 9.75
C HIS A 39 34.81 -14.26 9.62
N ALA A 40 35.39 -14.44 8.44
CA ALA A 40 36.63 -15.20 8.28
C ALA A 40 37.87 -14.51 8.87
N LEU A 41 37.81 -13.18 9.08
CA LEU A 41 38.95 -12.39 9.56
C LEU A 41 38.80 -11.95 11.02
N LEU A 42 37.59 -11.52 11.38
CA LEU A 42 37.21 -10.97 12.69
C LEU A 42 36.60 -12.06 13.58
N GLY A 43 36.57 -11.81 14.88
CA GLY A 43 36.11 -12.78 15.87
C GLY A 43 37.23 -13.72 16.33
N ALA A 44 36.84 -14.94 16.71
CA ALA A 44 37.74 -15.91 17.32
C ALA A 44 37.96 -17.12 16.41
N HIS A 45 39.21 -17.41 16.05
CA HIS A 45 39.56 -18.46 15.08
C HIS A 45 40.70 -19.36 15.57
N PRO A 46 40.67 -20.67 15.28
CA PRO A 46 41.80 -21.54 15.56
C PRO A 46 43.00 -21.22 14.64
N VAL A 47 44.19 -21.09 15.23
CA VAL A 47 45.46 -20.87 14.54
C VAL A 47 46.57 -21.73 15.14
N PRO A 48 47.72 -21.90 14.46
CA PRO A 48 48.87 -22.55 15.08
C PRO A 48 49.25 -21.86 16.40
N GLY A 49 49.15 -22.59 17.50
CA GLY A 49 49.50 -22.10 18.84
C GLY A 49 48.34 -21.55 19.68
N GLY A 50 47.09 -21.65 19.23
CA GLY A 50 45.90 -21.38 20.05
C GLY A 50 44.73 -20.78 19.27
N ILE A 51 43.96 -19.91 19.93
CA ILE A 51 42.85 -19.16 19.33
C ILE A 51 43.29 -17.71 19.13
N VAL A 52 43.18 -17.19 17.90
CA VAL A 52 43.32 -15.77 17.63
C VAL A 52 41.98 -15.08 17.89
N PHE A 53 42.00 -13.97 18.60
CA PHE A 53 40.89 -13.03 18.71
C PHE A 53 41.26 -11.80 17.89
N ARG A 54 40.40 -11.37 16.96
CA ARG A 54 40.60 -10.15 16.17
C ARG A 54 39.35 -9.28 16.19
N ALA A 55 39.54 -7.99 16.48
CA ALA A 55 38.46 -7.01 16.51
C ALA A 55 38.80 -5.80 15.63
N LEU A 56 37.81 -5.29 14.91
CA LEU A 56 37.85 -4.01 14.22
C LEU A 56 37.05 -2.98 15.04
N ARG A 57 37.76 -2.07 15.71
CA ARG A 57 37.23 -0.99 16.54
C ARG A 57 37.94 0.31 16.18
N PRO A 58 37.47 1.01 15.14
CA PRO A 58 38.00 2.32 14.77
C PRO A 58 37.98 3.26 15.98
N PHE A 59 39.02 4.08 16.10
CA PHE A 59 39.20 5.07 17.18
C PHE A 59 39.30 4.53 18.62
N ALA A 60 39.30 3.22 18.83
CA ALA A 60 39.49 2.67 20.18
C ALA A 60 40.93 2.88 20.67
N ASP A 61 41.08 3.25 21.94
CA ASP A 61 42.40 3.38 22.59
C ASP A 61 42.98 2.00 22.92
N ALA A 62 42.11 1.09 23.35
CA ALA A 62 42.47 -0.27 23.74
C ALA A 62 41.29 -1.22 23.56
N VAL A 63 41.59 -2.49 23.26
CA VAL A 63 40.62 -3.58 23.22
C VAL A 63 41.19 -4.75 24.03
N SER A 64 40.36 -5.37 24.87
CA SER A 64 40.70 -6.61 25.57
C SER A 64 39.64 -7.67 25.32
N VAL A 65 40.05 -8.93 25.21
CA VAL A 65 39.11 -10.06 25.24
C VAL A 65 38.90 -10.47 26.69
N VAL A 66 37.64 -10.68 27.08
CA VAL A 66 37.24 -11.11 28.42
C VAL A 66 36.74 -12.55 28.34
N ILE A 67 37.51 -13.44 28.95
CA ILE A 67 37.19 -14.86 29.15
C ILE A 67 37.17 -15.17 30.66
N ASP A 68 36.82 -16.40 31.05
CA ASP A 68 36.87 -16.88 32.43
C ASP A 68 38.30 -16.80 32.99
N GLY A 69 38.64 -15.66 33.60
CA GLY A 69 40.02 -15.31 34.00
C GLY A 69 40.34 -13.82 33.95
N GLY A 70 39.50 -13.00 33.30
CA GLY A 70 39.63 -11.53 33.25
C GLY A 70 40.02 -10.98 31.88
N PRO A 71 40.17 -9.65 31.75
CA PRO A 71 40.52 -9.01 30.49
C PRO A 71 41.96 -9.31 30.09
N THR A 72 42.15 -9.76 28.86
CA THR A 72 43.47 -9.91 28.22
C THR A 72 43.59 -8.89 27.08
N PRO A 73 44.55 -7.95 27.12
CA PRO A 73 44.71 -6.94 26.08
C PRO A 73 45.03 -7.53 24.70
N LEU A 74 44.39 -6.98 23.67
CA LEU A 74 44.75 -7.21 22.28
C LEU A 74 45.83 -6.21 21.84
N VAL A 75 46.71 -6.64 20.95
CA VAL A 75 47.76 -5.82 20.36
C VAL A 75 47.17 -5.01 19.20
N SER A 76 47.37 -3.70 19.20
CA SER A 76 46.97 -2.85 18.08
C SER A 76 47.81 -3.14 16.84
N GLU A 77 47.14 -3.35 15.71
CA GLU A 77 47.74 -3.51 14.38
C GLU A 77 47.64 -2.21 13.54
N GLY A 78 47.13 -1.12 14.12
CA GLY A 78 46.77 0.13 13.42
C GLY A 78 45.39 0.08 12.77
N ASP A 79 44.89 1.23 12.30
CA ASP A 79 43.60 1.38 11.59
C ASP A 79 42.37 0.84 12.33
N GLY A 80 42.44 0.78 13.67
CA GLY A 80 41.39 0.21 14.51
C GLY A 80 41.38 -1.32 14.56
N LEU A 81 42.36 -2.02 13.97
CA LEU A 81 42.50 -3.46 14.11
C LEU A 81 43.29 -3.82 15.36
N PHE A 82 42.78 -4.82 16.09
CA PHE A 82 43.39 -5.36 17.30
C PHE A 82 43.39 -6.88 17.24
N SER A 83 44.46 -7.52 17.71
CA SER A 83 44.52 -8.99 17.76
C SER A 83 45.38 -9.56 18.89
N VAL A 84 45.08 -10.79 19.30
CA VAL A 84 45.93 -11.58 20.21
C VAL A 84 45.72 -13.07 19.99
N VAL A 85 46.76 -13.87 20.17
CA VAL A 85 46.65 -15.34 20.22
C VAL A 85 46.76 -15.81 21.67
N LEU A 86 45.72 -16.48 22.14
CA LEU A 86 45.68 -17.13 23.45
C LEU A 86 45.84 -18.64 23.29
N PRO A 87 46.64 -19.33 24.12
CA PRO A 87 46.86 -20.77 24.03
C PRO A 87 45.66 -21.54 24.58
N LEU A 88 44.55 -21.50 23.84
CA LEU A 88 43.30 -22.20 24.12
C LEU A 88 43.09 -23.31 23.09
N ASP A 89 42.46 -24.41 23.51
CA ASP A 89 42.20 -25.58 22.64
C ASP A 89 40.95 -25.41 21.78
N ALA A 90 40.01 -24.57 22.21
CA ALA A 90 38.76 -24.28 21.52
C ALA A 90 38.34 -22.82 21.77
N VAL A 91 37.48 -22.29 20.89
CA VAL A 91 36.90 -20.96 21.05
C VAL A 91 35.99 -20.95 22.30
N PRO A 92 36.32 -20.16 23.35
CA PRO A 92 35.49 -20.06 24.54
C PRO A 92 34.30 -19.11 24.30
N ALA A 93 33.36 -19.05 25.24
CA ALA A 93 32.49 -17.89 25.36
C ALA A 93 33.33 -16.66 25.75
N TYR A 94 33.09 -15.52 25.12
CA TYR A 94 33.83 -14.30 25.40
C TYR A 94 33.01 -13.04 25.10
N THR A 95 33.48 -11.94 25.68
CA THR A 95 33.07 -10.57 25.33
C THR A 95 34.31 -9.72 25.09
N LEU A 96 34.14 -8.55 24.49
CA LEU A 96 35.20 -7.56 24.36
C LEU A 96 35.03 -6.46 25.41
N LEU A 97 36.14 -5.91 25.89
CA LEU A 97 36.19 -4.69 26.67
C LEU A 97 36.91 -3.64 25.80
N VAL A 98 36.19 -2.62 25.35
CA VAL A 98 36.68 -1.60 24.42
C VAL A 98 36.77 -0.26 25.14
N SER A 99 37.91 0.42 25.05
CA SER A 99 38.14 1.74 25.65
C SER A 99 38.09 2.84 24.59
N TYR A 100 37.26 3.86 24.84
CA TYR A 100 37.20 5.10 24.06
C TYR A 100 37.34 6.30 24.99
N GLU A 101 38.33 7.15 24.76
CA GLU A 101 38.62 8.34 25.58
C GLU A 101 38.69 8.02 27.09
N GLY A 102 39.21 6.84 27.43
CA GLY A 102 39.30 6.33 28.80
C GLY A 102 38.02 5.75 29.40
N THR A 103 36.93 5.66 28.63
CA THR A 103 35.68 4.98 29.05
C THR A 103 35.66 3.55 28.52
N GLU A 104 35.49 2.57 29.40
CA GLU A 104 35.43 1.15 29.04
C GLU A 104 33.99 0.67 28.79
N HIS A 105 33.81 -0.05 27.70
CA HIS A 105 32.54 -0.64 27.28
C HIS A 105 32.71 -2.15 27.13
N LYS A 106 31.99 -2.93 27.94
CA LYS A 106 31.89 -4.38 27.76
C LYS A 106 30.81 -4.69 26.72
N VAL A 107 31.18 -5.35 25.63
CA VAL A 107 30.31 -5.62 24.48
C VAL A 107 30.46 -7.06 23.99
N ASP A 108 29.39 -7.64 23.46
CA ASP A 108 29.49 -8.86 22.66
C ASP A 108 30.20 -8.57 21.33
N ASP A 109 30.93 -9.55 20.80
CA ASP A 109 31.54 -9.45 19.48
C ASP A 109 30.54 -9.87 18.39
N PRO A 110 30.12 -8.98 17.46
CA PRO A 110 29.24 -9.35 16.35
C PRO A 110 29.77 -10.52 15.51
N TYR A 111 31.10 -10.65 15.39
CA TYR A 111 31.73 -11.60 14.48
C TYR A 111 31.89 -13.01 15.05
N ARG A 112 31.42 -13.26 16.28
CA ARG A 112 31.37 -14.61 16.86
C ARG A 112 30.10 -15.38 16.47
N PHE A 113 29.08 -14.69 15.95
CA PHE A 113 27.76 -15.28 15.73
C PHE A 113 27.67 -16.00 14.37
N LEU A 114 27.05 -17.17 14.37
CA LEU A 114 26.77 -17.93 13.15
C LEU A 114 25.65 -17.28 12.32
N PRO A 115 25.47 -17.71 11.05
CA PRO A 115 24.23 -17.66 10.31
C PRO A 115 22.95 -17.31 11.07
N ALA A 116 22.39 -16.10 11.06
CA ALA A 116 21.04 -15.88 11.63
C ALA A 116 19.91 -16.12 10.62
N LEU A 117 20.26 -16.56 9.40
CA LEU A 117 19.34 -16.93 8.32
C LEU A 117 19.68 -18.35 7.84
N GLY A 118 18.64 -19.17 7.59
CA GLY A 118 18.80 -20.59 7.24
C GLY A 118 18.93 -20.85 5.74
N ASP A 119 19.39 -22.06 5.39
CA ASP A 119 19.56 -22.48 3.98
C ASP A 119 18.23 -22.52 3.21
N LEU A 120 17.11 -22.82 3.88
CA LEU A 120 15.78 -22.83 3.25
C LEU A 120 15.36 -21.42 2.84
N ASP A 121 15.55 -20.42 3.70
CA ASP A 121 15.21 -19.03 3.39
C ASP A 121 16.02 -18.54 2.19
N LEU A 122 17.34 -18.79 2.21
CA LEU A 122 18.25 -18.45 1.12
C LEU A 122 17.87 -19.15 -0.20
N HIS A 123 17.41 -20.40 -0.13
CA HIS A 123 16.93 -21.13 -1.30
C HIS A 123 15.65 -20.50 -1.87
N LEU A 124 14.64 -20.23 -1.03
CA LEU A 124 13.38 -19.62 -1.45
C LEU A 124 13.57 -18.20 -1.99
N ILE A 125 14.49 -17.41 -1.41
CA ILE A 125 14.85 -16.08 -1.91
C ILE A 125 15.40 -16.19 -3.34
N ARG A 126 16.32 -17.13 -3.58
CA ARG A 126 16.90 -17.34 -4.92
C ARG A 126 15.92 -17.86 -5.95
N GLU A 127 14.91 -18.63 -5.52
CA GLU A 127 13.82 -19.06 -6.40
C GLU A 127 12.78 -17.95 -6.63
N GLY A 128 12.81 -16.88 -5.84
CA GLY A 128 11.79 -15.83 -5.87
C GLY A 128 10.43 -16.29 -5.34
N ARG A 129 10.41 -17.17 -4.34
CA ARG A 129 9.20 -17.84 -3.83
C ARG A 129 9.06 -17.77 -2.31
N HIS A 130 9.72 -16.82 -1.67
CA HIS A 130 9.68 -16.67 -0.22
C HIS A 130 8.48 -15.81 0.19
N GLU A 131 7.34 -16.46 0.44
CA GLU A 131 6.05 -15.77 0.71
C GLU A 131 6.04 -14.92 1.98
N GLU A 132 6.96 -15.15 2.92
CA GLU A 132 7.15 -14.33 4.13
C GLU A 132 8.50 -13.60 4.12
N LEU A 133 8.88 -13.02 2.98
CA LEU A 133 10.21 -12.43 2.76
C LEU A 133 10.62 -11.43 3.85
N TRP A 134 9.66 -10.68 4.40
CA TRP A 134 9.87 -9.71 5.49
C TRP A 134 10.33 -10.32 6.81
N LYS A 135 10.18 -11.64 7.01
CA LYS A 135 10.74 -12.37 8.15
C LYS A 135 12.20 -12.77 7.93
N ALA A 136 12.67 -12.78 6.68
CA ALA A 136 14.03 -13.17 6.30
C ALA A 136 14.94 -11.95 6.03
N LEU A 137 14.44 -10.94 5.32
CA LEU A 137 15.16 -9.72 4.96
C LEU A 137 14.78 -8.53 5.84
N GLY A 138 15.70 -7.58 5.98
CA GLY A 138 15.56 -6.35 6.78
C GLY A 138 16.15 -6.46 8.19
N ALA A 139 15.74 -5.53 9.07
CA ALA A 139 16.12 -5.54 10.48
C ALA A 139 15.12 -6.32 11.37
N GLU A 140 15.59 -7.41 11.98
CA GLU A 140 14.81 -8.27 12.88
C GLU A 140 15.41 -8.26 14.30
N PRO A 141 14.76 -7.59 15.27
CA PRO A 141 15.09 -7.75 16.69
C PRO A 141 14.87 -9.19 17.13
N MET A 142 15.91 -9.83 17.68
CA MET A 142 15.83 -11.24 18.07
C MET A 142 16.81 -11.60 19.20
N ALA A 143 16.60 -12.77 19.79
CA ALA A 143 17.61 -13.44 20.61
C ALA A 143 18.36 -14.47 19.74
N HIS A 144 19.65 -14.25 19.52
CA HIS A 144 20.51 -15.14 18.74
C HIS A 144 21.63 -15.71 19.60
N GLN A 145 21.74 -17.03 19.64
CA GLN A 145 22.72 -17.76 20.48
C GLN A 145 22.79 -17.24 21.93
N GLY A 146 21.62 -16.94 22.52
CA GLY A 146 21.47 -16.49 23.91
C GLY A 146 21.70 -14.99 24.15
N VAL A 147 21.91 -14.19 23.10
CA VAL A 147 22.13 -12.74 23.20
C VAL A 147 21.06 -11.98 22.43
N THR A 148 20.51 -10.92 23.03
CA THR A 148 19.56 -10.03 22.38
C THR A 148 20.27 -9.03 21.49
N GLY A 149 19.73 -8.81 20.30
CA GLY A 149 20.25 -7.86 19.33
C GLY A 149 19.34 -7.77 18.11
N THR A 150 19.88 -7.28 17.00
CA THR A 150 19.15 -7.17 15.74
C THR A 150 19.92 -7.86 14.64
N ARG A 151 19.27 -8.75 13.89
CA ARG A 151 19.78 -9.27 12.63
C ARG A 151 19.47 -8.26 11.53
N PHE A 152 20.47 -7.89 10.76
CA PHE A 152 20.34 -7.10 9.55
C PHE A 152 20.60 -7.97 8.34
N THR A 153 19.69 -7.98 7.38
CA THR A 153 19.82 -8.71 6.12
C THR A 153 19.40 -7.85 4.94
N VAL A 154 20.19 -7.85 3.85
CA VAL A 154 19.88 -7.06 2.65
C VAL A 154 20.33 -7.76 1.37
N TRP A 155 19.52 -7.70 0.33
CA TRP A 155 19.87 -8.24 -0.99
C TRP A 155 20.63 -7.17 -1.81
N ALA A 156 21.90 -7.45 -2.10
CA ALA A 156 22.80 -6.57 -2.86
C ALA A 156 23.85 -7.43 -3.60
N PRO A 157 23.44 -8.21 -4.61
CA PRO A 157 24.26 -9.26 -5.22
C PRO A 157 25.52 -8.73 -5.93
N ASN A 158 25.52 -7.47 -6.37
CA ASN A 158 26.65 -6.89 -7.09
C ASN A 158 27.61 -6.09 -6.20
N ALA A 159 27.29 -5.93 -4.91
CA ALA A 159 28.13 -5.21 -3.98
C ALA A 159 29.45 -5.96 -3.73
N GLN A 160 30.54 -5.22 -3.54
CA GLN A 160 31.80 -5.79 -3.04
C GLN A 160 31.79 -5.97 -1.52
N GLY A 161 31.04 -5.11 -0.83
CA GLY A 161 30.91 -5.13 0.61
C GLY A 161 29.73 -4.28 1.06
N VAL A 162 29.13 -4.67 2.17
CA VAL A 162 28.03 -3.94 2.82
C VAL A 162 28.38 -3.78 4.29
N ARG A 163 28.03 -2.62 4.87
CA ARG A 163 28.17 -2.31 6.29
C ARG A 163 26.85 -1.79 6.84
N VAL A 164 26.64 -1.96 8.13
CA VAL A 164 25.53 -1.30 8.84
C VAL A 164 26.05 -0.01 9.46
N ALA A 165 25.47 1.12 9.08
CA ALA A 165 25.76 2.43 9.65
C ALA A 165 24.51 2.97 10.34
N GLY A 166 24.66 3.51 11.55
CA GLY A 166 23.54 4.01 12.32
C GLY A 166 23.95 4.97 13.41
N ASP A 167 22.99 5.41 14.22
CA ASP A 167 23.25 6.30 15.34
C ASP A 167 24.21 5.69 16.38
N PHE A 168 24.14 4.38 16.60
CA PHE A 168 25.02 3.61 17.48
C PHE A 168 26.50 3.55 17.03
N CYS A 169 26.83 4.02 15.82
CA CYS A 169 28.21 4.26 15.38
C CYS A 169 28.42 5.62 14.74
N PHE A 170 27.59 6.61 15.07
CA PHE A 170 27.71 7.97 14.54
C PHE A 170 27.77 8.01 13.00
N TRP A 171 27.02 7.12 12.35
CA TRP A 171 26.96 6.95 10.90
C TRP A 171 28.28 6.50 10.22
N ASP A 172 29.26 6.01 10.99
CA ASP A 172 30.45 5.33 10.46
C ASP A 172 30.30 3.80 10.58
N GLY A 173 29.99 3.14 9.47
CA GLY A 173 29.81 1.69 9.41
C GLY A 173 31.10 0.85 9.47
N THR A 174 32.27 1.46 9.62
CA THR A 174 33.56 0.77 9.51
C THR A 174 33.71 -0.39 10.51
N ALA A 175 33.12 -0.28 11.70
CA ALA A 175 33.16 -1.35 12.71
C ALA A 175 32.22 -2.53 12.41
N PHE A 176 31.30 -2.39 11.45
CA PHE A 176 30.19 -3.30 11.21
C PHE A 176 30.03 -3.76 9.75
N PRO A 177 31.10 -4.25 9.08
CA PRO A 177 30.94 -4.94 7.80
C PRO A 177 30.15 -6.25 7.94
N MET A 178 29.26 -6.48 6.97
CA MET A 178 28.37 -7.64 6.85
C MET A 178 29.05 -8.75 6.04
N ARG A 179 28.65 -10.02 6.25
CA ARG A 179 29.09 -11.14 5.40
C ARG A 179 28.12 -11.38 4.26
N SER A 180 28.63 -11.75 3.09
CA SER A 180 27.84 -12.30 1.99
C SER A 180 27.50 -13.76 2.28
N LEU A 181 26.23 -14.13 2.11
CA LEU A 181 25.74 -15.51 2.18
C LEU A 181 25.82 -16.19 0.80
N GLY A 182 26.96 -16.00 0.14
CA GLY A 182 27.34 -16.63 -1.13
C GLY A 182 26.42 -16.27 -2.29
N SER A 183 26.07 -17.28 -3.08
CA SER A 183 25.29 -17.13 -4.33
C SER A 183 23.85 -16.62 -4.16
N SER A 184 23.39 -16.40 -2.93
CA SER A 184 22.10 -15.75 -2.67
C SER A 184 22.11 -14.24 -2.94
N GLY A 185 23.29 -13.61 -2.92
CA GLY A 185 23.40 -12.15 -2.98
C GLY A 185 22.91 -11.43 -1.71
N VAL A 186 22.55 -12.18 -0.66
CA VAL A 186 22.13 -11.64 0.63
C VAL A 186 23.36 -11.36 1.50
N TRP A 187 23.39 -10.18 2.09
CA TRP A 187 24.35 -9.77 3.11
C TRP A 187 23.72 -9.86 4.48
N GLU A 188 24.46 -10.30 5.48
CA GLU A 188 23.95 -10.49 6.84
C GLU A 188 24.94 -10.05 7.92
N LEU A 189 24.40 -9.51 9.02
CA LEU A 189 25.11 -9.27 10.27
C LEU A 189 24.14 -9.26 11.45
N PHE A 190 24.48 -9.98 12.52
CA PHE A 190 23.80 -9.83 13.80
C PHE A 190 24.57 -8.84 14.69
N LEU A 191 23.91 -7.75 15.10
CA LEU A 191 24.48 -6.76 16.02
C LEU A 191 23.88 -6.94 17.42
N PRO A 192 24.66 -7.43 18.40
CA PRO A 192 24.20 -7.59 19.77
C PRO A 192 23.96 -6.22 20.43
N GLY A 193 22.95 -6.13 21.30
CA GLY A 193 22.62 -4.92 22.05
C GLY A 193 21.92 -3.82 21.24
N ILE A 194 21.81 -3.95 19.92
CA ILE A 194 21.02 -3.05 19.08
C ILE A 194 19.58 -3.54 19.06
N GLY A 195 18.64 -2.65 19.37
CA GLY A 195 17.22 -2.97 19.49
C GLY A 195 16.32 -1.92 18.84
N GLU A 196 15.03 -2.03 19.13
CA GLU A 196 13.99 -1.14 18.62
C GLU A 196 14.32 0.34 18.84
N GLY A 197 14.02 1.17 17.83
CA GLY A 197 14.27 2.61 17.82
C GLY A 197 15.63 3.01 17.26
N ALA A 198 16.58 2.09 17.11
CA ALA A 198 17.87 2.36 16.49
C ALA A 198 17.69 2.77 15.02
N ARG A 199 18.33 3.86 14.61
CA ARG A 199 18.32 4.34 13.23
C ARG A 199 19.49 3.81 12.47
N TYR A 200 19.25 3.35 11.25
CA TYR A 200 20.30 2.74 10.43
C TYR A 200 20.06 2.91 8.93
N LYS A 201 21.14 2.68 8.19
CA LYS A 201 21.23 2.54 6.74
C LYS A 201 22.29 1.49 6.40
N PHE A 202 22.24 0.99 5.18
CA PHE A 202 23.31 0.17 4.61
C PHE A 202 24.32 1.05 3.89
N GLU A 203 25.58 1.02 4.31
CA GLU A 203 26.70 1.55 3.53
C GLU A 203 27.13 0.46 2.53
N ILE A 204 26.89 0.71 1.24
CA ILE A 204 27.16 -0.25 0.17
C ILE A 204 28.38 0.20 -0.62
N THR A 205 29.34 -0.70 -0.80
CA THR A 205 30.48 -0.53 -1.71
C THR A 205 30.16 -1.24 -3.03
N SER A 206 29.99 -0.48 -4.11
CA SER A 206 29.68 -1.03 -5.43
C SER A 206 30.86 -1.79 -6.05
N ARG A 207 30.61 -2.54 -7.13
CA ARG A 207 31.66 -3.18 -7.94
C ARG A 207 32.71 -2.23 -8.51
N HIS A 208 32.39 -0.93 -8.57
CA HIS A 208 33.28 0.13 -9.06
C HIS A 208 34.00 0.87 -7.92
N GLY A 209 33.80 0.44 -6.66
CA GLY A 209 34.47 1.00 -5.47
C GLY A 209 33.82 2.28 -4.91
N HIS A 210 32.70 2.73 -5.46
CA HIS A 210 31.94 3.85 -4.90
C HIS A 210 31.17 3.39 -3.65
N ARG A 211 31.11 4.25 -2.63
CA ARG A 211 30.38 4.02 -1.39
C ARG A 211 29.24 5.00 -1.22
N PHE A 212 28.08 4.51 -0.81
CA PHE A 212 26.89 5.33 -0.58
C PHE A 212 25.98 4.67 0.45
N LEU A 213 25.07 5.44 1.04
CA LEU A 213 24.12 4.97 2.04
C LEU A 213 22.75 4.72 1.39
N LYS A 214 22.17 3.56 1.70
CA LYS A 214 20.81 3.18 1.29
C LYS A 214 19.92 2.95 2.52
N ALA A 215 18.68 3.41 2.44
CA ALA A 215 17.62 2.93 3.33
C ALA A 215 17.39 1.43 3.09
N ASP A 216 16.93 0.71 4.10
CA ASP A 216 16.56 -0.69 3.98
C ASP A 216 15.29 -0.83 3.10
N PRO A 217 15.34 -1.59 1.98
CA PRO A 217 14.16 -1.92 1.18
C PRO A 217 13.04 -2.59 2.00
N MET A 218 13.42 -3.30 3.07
CA MET A 218 12.55 -4.08 3.95
C MET A 218 12.28 -3.36 5.28
N ALA A 219 12.54 -2.05 5.35
CA ALA A 219 12.30 -1.27 6.54
C ALA A 219 10.82 -1.38 6.96
N ARG A 220 10.59 -1.75 8.23
CA ARG A 220 9.25 -1.79 8.83
C ARG A 220 8.82 -0.44 9.41
N ARG A 221 9.79 0.45 9.61
CA ARG A 221 9.60 1.82 10.08
C ARG A 221 10.70 2.69 9.49
N ALA A 222 10.35 3.94 9.17
CA ALA A 222 11.27 4.94 8.65
C ALA A 222 11.20 6.23 9.47
N GLU A 223 12.24 7.05 9.37
CA GLU A 223 12.20 8.44 9.85
C GLU A 223 11.13 9.26 9.11
N VAL A 224 10.72 10.39 9.70
CA VAL A 224 9.79 11.32 9.06
C VAL A 224 10.55 12.10 7.98
N PRO A 225 10.07 12.14 6.73
CA PRO A 225 10.75 12.89 5.67
C PRO A 225 10.92 14.37 6.05
N PRO A 226 12.04 15.03 5.66
CA PRO A 226 13.00 14.61 4.64
C PRO A 226 14.10 13.66 5.13
N ASP A 227 14.07 13.24 6.40
CA ASP A 227 15.00 12.23 6.89
C ASP A 227 14.69 10.85 6.28
N THR A 228 15.73 10.04 6.14
CA THR A 228 15.72 8.86 5.24
C THR A 228 16.28 7.60 5.88
N ALA A 229 16.57 7.60 7.18
CA ALA A 229 16.99 6.36 7.84
C ALA A 229 15.82 5.39 8.03
N SER A 230 16.15 4.11 7.99
CA SER A 230 15.29 3.06 8.49
C SER A 230 15.40 3.00 10.01
N ILE A 231 14.34 2.59 10.68
CA ILE A 231 14.27 2.43 12.14
C ILE A 231 14.02 0.96 12.45
N VAL A 232 14.85 0.36 13.30
CA VAL A 232 14.63 -0.98 13.82
C VAL A 232 13.29 -0.98 14.58
N HIS A 233 12.37 -1.88 14.22
CA HIS A 233 11.04 -1.93 14.81
C HIS A 233 10.58 -3.38 15.02
N ALA A 234 9.95 -3.61 16.17
CA ALA A 234 9.19 -4.80 16.48
C ALA A 234 7.77 -4.35 16.86
N SER A 235 6.76 -4.98 16.27
CA SER A 235 5.37 -4.68 16.61
C SER A 235 5.03 -5.32 17.95
N HIS A 236 4.34 -4.57 18.81
CA HIS A 236 3.79 -5.08 20.08
C HIS A 236 2.27 -4.91 20.12
N TYR A 237 1.65 -4.73 18.95
CA TYR A 237 0.22 -4.53 18.82
C TYR A 237 -0.55 -5.83 19.05
N GLU A 238 -1.58 -5.78 19.89
CA GLU A 238 -2.55 -6.85 20.09
C GLU A 238 -3.85 -6.44 19.40
N TRP A 239 -4.25 -7.20 18.39
CA TRP A 239 -5.49 -6.97 17.64
C TRP A 239 -6.74 -7.30 18.46
N ALA A 240 -7.84 -6.62 18.15
CA ALA A 240 -9.17 -6.87 18.72
C ALA A 240 -10.26 -7.02 17.65
N ASP A 241 -9.87 -7.47 16.45
CA ASP A 241 -10.70 -7.62 15.27
C ASP A 241 -10.95 -9.10 14.88
N GLU A 242 -10.79 -10.04 15.80
CA GLU A 242 -10.84 -11.47 15.48
C GLU A 242 -12.19 -11.91 14.89
N GLU A 243 -13.29 -11.28 15.33
CA GLU A 243 -14.62 -11.50 14.76
C GLU A 243 -14.69 -11.05 13.30
N TRP A 244 -14.13 -9.88 12.97
CA TRP A 244 -14.07 -9.40 11.58
C TRP A 244 -13.24 -10.34 10.71
N MET A 245 -12.04 -10.69 11.17
CA MET A 245 -11.11 -11.54 10.42
C MET A 245 -11.66 -12.95 10.19
N ALA A 246 -12.48 -13.48 11.12
CA ALA A 246 -13.16 -14.75 10.94
C ALA A 246 -14.25 -14.72 9.86
N HIS A 247 -14.86 -13.56 9.61
CA HIS A 247 -16.05 -13.40 8.76
C HIS A 247 -15.81 -12.62 7.45
N ARG A 248 -14.66 -11.96 7.24
CA ARG A 248 -14.39 -11.13 6.05
C ARG A 248 -14.52 -11.87 4.71
N GLY A 249 -14.46 -13.20 4.72
CA GLY A 249 -14.58 -14.05 3.53
C GLY A 249 -15.91 -14.80 3.38
N ASP A 250 -16.89 -14.58 4.26
CA ASP A 250 -18.13 -15.37 4.28
C ASP A 250 -19.00 -15.15 3.04
N VAL A 251 -19.03 -13.91 2.53
CA VAL A 251 -19.80 -13.52 1.35
C VAL A 251 -18.85 -12.99 0.29
N PRO A 252 -18.82 -13.57 -0.92
CA PRO A 252 -18.00 -13.05 -2.01
C PRO A 252 -18.37 -11.61 -2.35
N VAL A 253 -17.36 -10.76 -2.58
CA VAL A 253 -17.54 -9.33 -2.87
C VAL A 253 -18.49 -9.06 -4.05
N HIS A 254 -18.54 -9.95 -5.04
CA HIS A 254 -19.42 -9.82 -6.21
C HIS A 254 -20.91 -9.80 -5.84
N VAL A 255 -21.29 -10.51 -4.78
CA VAL A 255 -22.67 -10.65 -4.30
C VAL A 255 -22.85 -10.02 -2.92
N ALA A 256 -22.00 -9.07 -2.55
CA ALA A 256 -22.10 -8.30 -1.31
C ALA A 256 -22.30 -6.80 -1.62
N PRO A 257 -22.90 -6.03 -0.70
CA PRO A 257 -22.86 -4.57 -0.79
C PRO A 257 -21.40 -4.08 -0.69
N PHE A 258 -20.99 -3.24 -1.63
CA PHE A 258 -19.64 -2.67 -1.67
C PHE A 258 -19.70 -1.20 -2.11
N SER A 259 -19.67 -0.33 -1.11
CA SER A 259 -19.65 1.13 -1.23
C SER A 259 -18.44 1.67 -0.46
N VAL A 260 -17.54 2.33 -1.18
CA VAL A 260 -16.20 2.73 -0.73
C VAL A 260 -16.11 4.24 -0.56
N TYR A 261 -15.56 4.68 0.57
CA TYR A 261 -15.13 6.05 0.80
C TYR A 261 -13.62 6.15 0.60
N GLU A 262 -13.18 6.80 -0.49
CA GLU A 262 -11.75 6.95 -0.80
C GLU A 262 -11.18 8.17 -0.05
N VAL A 263 -10.01 7.99 0.59
CA VAL A 263 -9.44 8.94 1.56
C VAL A 263 -7.93 9.10 1.40
N HIS A 264 -7.47 10.34 1.26
CA HIS A 264 -6.07 10.70 1.53
C HIS A 264 -5.89 11.01 3.02
N LEU A 265 -5.34 10.07 3.78
CA LEU A 265 -5.26 10.18 5.26
C LEU A 265 -4.63 11.50 5.76
N PRO A 266 -3.49 11.99 5.23
CA PRO A 266 -2.89 13.23 5.71
C PRO A 266 -3.74 14.48 5.50
N SER A 267 -4.60 14.49 4.47
CA SER A 267 -5.38 15.69 4.11
C SER A 267 -6.86 15.58 4.44
N TRP A 268 -7.38 14.40 4.81
CA TRP A 268 -8.80 14.28 5.21
C TRP A 268 -9.14 15.27 6.32
N ARG A 269 -8.34 15.32 7.39
CA ARG A 269 -8.32 16.40 8.38
C ARG A 269 -6.87 16.71 8.70
N PRO A 270 -6.29 17.79 8.14
CA PRO A 270 -4.87 18.06 8.27
C PRO A 270 -4.42 18.11 9.74
N GLY A 271 -3.29 17.45 10.04
CA GLY A 271 -2.68 17.41 11.37
C GLY A 271 -3.11 16.24 12.26
N LEU A 272 -3.97 15.33 11.77
CA LEU A 272 -4.30 14.11 12.50
C LEU A 272 -3.22 13.03 12.35
N THR A 273 -2.90 12.34 13.44
CA THR A 273 -2.12 11.10 13.44
C THR A 273 -3.03 9.89 13.23
N PHE A 274 -2.47 8.71 12.97
CA PHE A 274 -3.26 7.47 12.85
C PHE A 274 -4.15 7.23 14.07
N ARG A 275 -3.67 7.53 15.29
CA ARG A 275 -4.48 7.40 16.51
C ARG A 275 -5.69 8.34 16.53
N ARG A 276 -5.53 9.57 16.06
CA ARG A 276 -6.64 10.53 16.00
C ARG A 276 -7.60 10.21 14.86
N LEU A 277 -7.08 9.72 13.73
CA LEU A 277 -7.90 9.16 12.65
C LEU A 277 -8.74 7.97 13.16
N ALA A 278 -8.18 7.09 14.00
CA ALA A 278 -8.91 5.96 14.58
C ALA A 278 -10.07 6.39 15.50
N GLU A 279 -10.02 7.60 16.07
CA GLU A 279 -11.13 8.17 16.85
C GLU A 279 -12.21 8.80 15.95
N GLU A 280 -11.82 9.43 14.85
CA GLU A 280 -12.70 10.32 14.07
C GLU A 280 -13.25 9.68 12.78
N LEU A 281 -12.44 8.88 12.08
CA LEU A 281 -12.77 8.33 10.76
C LEU A 281 -13.79 7.18 10.85
N PRO A 282 -13.63 6.14 11.71
CA PRO A 282 -14.62 5.06 11.80
C PRO A 282 -16.05 5.54 12.07
N PRO A 283 -16.33 6.42 13.07
CA PRO A 283 -17.70 6.88 13.29
C PRO A 283 -18.22 7.75 12.14
N TYR A 284 -17.36 8.51 11.45
CA TYR A 284 -17.78 9.30 10.28
C TYR A 284 -18.23 8.41 9.12
N VAL A 285 -17.42 7.41 8.78
CA VAL A 285 -17.68 6.49 7.66
C VAL A 285 -18.90 5.61 7.97
N ALA A 286 -19.00 5.09 9.20
CA ALA A 286 -20.15 4.31 9.65
C ALA A 286 -21.45 5.13 9.66
N ASP A 287 -21.40 6.40 10.10
CA ASP A 287 -22.56 7.32 10.10
C ASP A 287 -23.08 7.61 8.69
N LEU A 288 -22.20 7.61 7.68
CA LEU A 288 -22.56 7.73 6.26
C LEU A 288 -22.92 6.39 5.62
N GLY A 289 -22.81 5.28 6.34
CA GLY A 289 -23.25 3.95 5.89
C GLY A 289 -22.36 3.28 4.85
N PHE A 290 -21.17 3.82 4.55
CA PHE A 290 -20.19 3.14 3.70
C PHE A 290 -19.80 1.78 4.29
N THR A 291 -19.36 0.87 3.43
CA THR A 291 -18.94 -0.48 3.83
C THR A 291 -17.43 -0.61 3.96
N HIS A 292 -16.69 0.21 3.21
CA HIS A 292 -15.24 0.16 3.13
C HIS A 292 -14.68 1.58 3.08
N VAL A 293 -13.43 1.72 3.52
CA VAL A 293 -12.56 2.84 3.15
C VAL A 293 -11.49 2.35 2.18
N GLU A 294 -11.13 3.19 1.21
CA GLU A 294 -9.94 3.00 0.38
C GLU A 294 -8.94 4.11 0.69
N PHE A 295 -7.78 3.73 1.22
CA PHE A 295 -6.72 4.67 1.49
C PHE A 295 -5.85 4.82 0.25
N MET A 296 -5.67 6.07 -0.18
CA MET A 296 -4.53 6.43 -1.04
C MET A 296 -3.21 5.93 -0.39
N PRO A 297 -2.11 5.75 -1.16
CA PRO A 297 -1.00 4.93 -0.72
C PRO A 297 -0.46 5.31 0.67
N VAL A 298 -0.52 4.35 1.59
CA VAL A 298 -0.07 4.54 2.99
C VAL A 298 1.38 4.12 3.20
N ALA A 299 2.03 3.52 2.21
CA ALA A 299 3.45 3.17 2.27
C ALA A 299 4.34 4.43 2.35
N GLN A 300 5.52 4.28 2.94
CA GLN A 300 6.44 5.39 3.16
C GLN A 300 6.89 6.01 1.82
N HIS A 301 6.70 7.33 1.69
CA HIS A 301 7.04 8.10 0.51
C HIS A 301 7.68 9.45 0.91
N PRO A 302 8.68 9.97 0.17
CA PRO A 302 9.43 11.13 0.60
C PRO A 302 8.73 12.46 0.32
N PHE A 303 7.86 12.52 -0.68
CA PHE A 303 7.23 13.76 -1.14
C PHE A 303 5.70 13.71 -1.03
N SER A 304 5.11 14.57 -0.18
CA SER A 304 3.65 14.60 0.03
C SER A 304 2.87 14.96 -1.25
N GLY A 305 3.46 15.76 -2.15
CA GLY A 305 2.81 16.12 -3.42
C GLY A 305 2.72 14.97 -4.43
N SER A 306 3.32 13.82 -4.15
CA SER A 306 3.04 12.57 -4.91
C SER A 306 1.76 11.87 -4.46
N TRP A 307 1.12 12.38 -3.39
CA TRP A 307 -0.06 11.79 -2.74
C TRP A 307 0.12 10.36 -2.23
N GLY A 308 1.37 9.88 -2.20
CA GLY A 308 1.73 8.53 -1.81
C GLY A 308 2.24 7.67 -2.97
N TYR A 309 1.98 8.03 -4.23
CA TYR A 309 2.29 7.17 -5.39
C TYR A 309 3.79 7.07 -5.73
N GLN A 310 4.67 7.86 -5.11
CA GLN A 310 6.12 7.70 -5.25
C GLN A 310 6.73 7.07 -4.00
N VAL A 311 6.51 5.76 -3.83
CA VAL A 311 6.89 4.99 -2.65
C VAL A 311 8.39 4.68 -2.61
N THR A 312 9.02 4.84 -1.45
CA THR A 312 10.42 4.43 -1.21
C THR A 312 10.57 3.39 -0.10
N GLY A 313 9.63 3.30 0.84
CA GLY A 313 9.60 2.28 1.88
C GLY A 313 8.33 1.43 1.80
N PHE A 314 8.38 0.39 0.96
CA PHE A 314 7.24 -0.46 0.64
C PHE A 314 6.71 -1.27 1.83
N TYR A 315 7.57 -1.57 2.81
CA TYR A 315 7.24 -2.37 4.00
C TYR A 315 6.97 -1.51 5.26
N ALA A 316 6.93 -0.18 5.13
CA ALA A 316 6.65 0.72 6.24
C ALA A 316 5.44 1.61 5.94
N PRO A 317 4.47 1.75 6.86
CA PRO A 317 3.47 2.81 6.75
C PRO A 317 4.11 4.19 6.92
N ALA A 318 3.45 5.21 6.37
CA ALA A 318 3.93 6.57 6.29
C ALA A 318 4.18 7.17 7.69
N SER A 319 5.45 7.43 8.01
CA SER A 319 5.91 7.85 9.33
C SER A 319 5.39 9.23 9.76
N ARG A 320 4.91 10.05 8.81
CA ARG A 320 4.27 11.36 9.07
C ARG A 320 3.04 11.25 9.98
N LEU A 321 2.36 10.11 9.98
CA LEU A 321 1.10 9.91 10.70
C LEU A 321 1.27 9.13 12.01
N GLY A 322 2.43 8.50 12.25
CA GLY A 322 2.68 7.74 13.48
C GLY A 322 3.57 6.53 13.25
N THR A 323 3.50 5.57 14.18
CA THR A 323 4.21 4.30 14.13
C THR A 323 3.41 3.23 13.37
N PRO A 324 4.02 2.11 12.96
CA PRO A 324 3.29 1.00 12.37
C PRO A 324 2.17 0.45 13.27
N ASP A 325 2.40 0.36 14.59
CA ASP A 325 1.36 -0.05 15.55
C ASP A 325 0.21 0.97 15.64
N ASP A 326 0.46 2.25 15.39
CA ASP A 326 -0.62 3.24 15.31
C ASP A 326 -1.47 3.06 14.04
N PHE A 327 -0.88 2.60 12.94
CA PHE A 327 -1.64 2.24 11.73
C PHE A 327 -2.47 0.96 11.94
N LYS A 328 -1.90 -0.06 12.60
CA LYS A 328 -2.66 -1.25 13.03
C LYS A 328 -3.87 -0.86 13.89
N PHE A 329 -3.68 0.09 14.82
CA PHE A 329 -4.77 0.63 15.63
C PHE A 329 -5.89 1.30 14.83
N LEU A 330 -5.56 2.01 13.74
CA LEU A 330 -6.57 2.58 12.83
C LEU A 330 -7.37 1.49 12.11
N VAL A 331 -6.69 0.47 11.57
CA VAL A 331 -7.34 -0.65 10.89
C VAL A 331 -8.26 -1.41 11.85
N ASP A 332 -7.78 -1.74 13.04
CA ASP A 332 -8.56 -2.42 14.08
C ASP A 332 -9.81 -1.61 14.46
N ALA A 333 -9.68 -0.29 14.62
CA ALA A 333 -10.82 0.58 14.91
C ALA A 333 -11.87 0.60 13.79
N LEU A 334 -11.45 0.46 12.51
CA LEU A 334 -12.36 0.36 11.37
C LEU A 334 -13.06 -1.01 11.34
N HIS A 335 -12.34 -2.10 11.54
CA HIS A 335 -12.91 -3.45 11.61
C HIS A 335 -13.94 -3.58 12.74
N ARG A 336 -13.64 -3.03 13.92
CA ARG A 336 -14.57 -2.97 15.05
C ARG A 336 -15.80 -2.09 14.79
N ALA A 337 -15.73 -1.18 13.82
CA ALA A 337 -16.86 -0.41 13.33
C ALA A 337 -17.60 -1.10 12.17
N GLY A 338 -17.15 -2.29 11.74
CA GLY A 338 -17.71 -3.05 10.61
C GLY A 338 -17.37 -2.46 9.26
N ILE A 339 -16.21 -1.79 9.13
CA ILE A 339 -15.73 -1.13 7.92
C ILE A 339 -14.47 -1.84 7.42
N GLY A 340 -14.50 -2.32 6.18
CA GLY A 340 -13.32 -2.93 5.56
C GLY A 340 -12.30 -1.90 5.10
N VAL A 341 -11.03 -2.30 5.05
CA VAL A 341 -9.91 -1.42 4.69
C VAL A 341 -9.26 -1.88 3.39
N ILE A 342 -9.26 -1.00 2.39
CA ILE A 342 -8.54 -1.17 1.13
C ILE A 342 -7.38 -0.18 1.11
N VAL A 343 -6.24 -0.59 0.55
CA VAL A 343 -5.07 0.28 0.39
C VAL A 343 -4.65 0.31 -1.07
N ASP A 344 -4.40 1.52 -1.57
CA ASP A 344 -3.70 1.71 -2.84
C ASP A 344 -2.27 1.19 -2.73
N TRP A 345 -1.99 0.16 -3.51
CA TRP A 345 -0.72 -0.52 -3.60
C TRP A 345 -0.05 -0.17 -4.92
N VAL A 346 1.24 0.22 -4.87
CA VAL A 346 1.93 0.88 -5.98
C VAL A 346 3.08 0.02 -6.52
N PRO A 347 2.82 -1.12 -7.18
CA PRO A 347 3.85 -1.98 -7.75
C PRO A 347 4.32 -1.54 -9.15
N ALA A 348 3.73 -0.48 -9.72
CA ALA A 348 3.99 -0.07 -11.10
C ALA A 348 5.37 0.59 -11.27
N HIS A 349 5.81 1.35 -10.27
CA HIS A 349 7.02 2.17 -10.36
C HIS A 349 7.55 2.60 -8.98
N PHE A 350 8.75 3.18 -8.95
CA PHE A 350 9.36 3.79 -7.77
C PHE A 350 10.25 5.00 -8.15
N PRO A 351 10.43 6.00 -7.27
CA PRO A 351 11.18 7.21 -7.61
C PRO A 351 12.70 6.96 -7.66
N LYS A 352 13.43 7.87 -8.31
CA LYS A 352 14.88 7.77 -8.55
C LYS A 352 15.74 8.28 -7.40
N ASP A 353 15.19 8.38 -6.19
CA ASP A 353 15.91 8.80 -5.00
C ASP A 353 17.16 7.92 -4.76
N ASP A 354 18.34 8.53 -4.83
CA ASP A 354 19.65 7.84 -4.72
C ASP A 354 19.84 7.08 -3.40
N TRP A 355 19.09 7.44 -2.35
CA TRP A 355 19.13 6.79 -1.04
C TRP A 355 18.15 5.60 -0.91
N ALA A 356 17.29 5.36 -1.90
CA ALA A 356 16.27 4.31 -1.92
C ALA A 356 16.62 3.19 -2.94
N LEU A 357 15.63 2.64 -3.67
CA LEU A 357 15.81 1.45 -4.52
C LEU A 357 16.60 1.68 -5.81
N GLY A 358 16.67 2.92 -6.33
CA GLY A 358 17.33 3.20 -7.61
C GLY A 358 18.81 2.81 -7.59
N ARG A 359 19.24 1.98 -8.56
CA ARG A 359 20.62 1.47 -8.66
C ARG A 359 21.16 0.95 -7.34
N PHE A 360 20.35 0.17 -6.62
CA PHE A 360 20.52 -0.10 -5.20
C PHE A 360 21.93 -0.54 -4.78
N ASP A 361 22.58 -1.40 -5.58
CA ASP A 361 23.95 -1.90 -5.31
C ASP A 361 25.02 -1.32 -6.25
N GLY A 362 24.68 -0.22 -6.93
CA GLY A 362 25.51 0.49 -7.91
C GLY A 362 25.22 0.13 -9.36
N GLU A 363 24.37 -0.86 -9.59
CA GLU A 363 23.87 -1.30 -10.90
C GLU A 363 22.34 -1.33 -10.90
N PRO A 364 21.68 -1.35 -12.08
CA PRO A 364 20.26 -1.67 -12.16
C PRO A 364 19.95 -2.98 -11.43
N LEU A 365 19.13 -2.89 -10.37
CA LEU A 365 18.84 -4.02 -9.48
C LEU A 365 17.34 -4.30 -9.41
N TYR A 366 16.58 -3.32 -8.94
CA TYR A 366 15.12 -3.36 -8.85
C TYR A 366 14.48 -2.91 -10.16
N GLU A 367 15.15 -2.01 -10.88
CA GLU A 367 14.81 -1.54 -12.21
C GLU A 367 15.48 -2.38 -13.32
N PRO A 368 14.86 -2.47 -14.51
CA PRO A 368 15.44 -3.14 -15.66
C PRO A 368 16.83 -2.60 -16.05
N GLY A 369 17.72 -3.49 -16.48
CA GLY A 369 19.02 -3.09 -17.05
C GLY A 369 18.93 -2.43 -18.43
N ASP A 370 17.83 -2.63 -19.18
CA ASP A 370 17.58 -1.94 -20.45
C ASP A 370 17.00 -0.55 -20.17
N SER A 371 17.76 0.50 -20.50
CA SER A 371 17.36 1.89 -20.26
C SER A 371 16.06 2.31 -20.94
N ARG A 372 15.60 1.58 -21.97
CA ARG A 372 14.32 1.84 -22.65
C ARG A 372 13.11 1.36 -21.84
N ARG A 373 13.33 0.36 -20.99
CA ARG A 373 12.35 -0.21 -20.06
C ARG A 373 12.53 0.32 -18.64
N ALA A 374 13.71 0.78 -18.29
CA ALA A 374 14.02 1.14 -16.91
C ALA A 374 13.16 2.30 -16.38
N GLU A 375 12.78 3.25 -17.24
CA GLU A 375 12.18 4.51 -16.82
C GLU A 375 10.79 4.73 -17.42
N HIS A 376 9.90 5.28 -16.61
CA HIS A 376 8.61 5.80 -17.07
C HIS A 376 8.79 7.25 -17.57
N PRO A 377 8.61 7.52 -18.88
CA PRO A 377 9.03 8.78 -19.49
C PRO A 377 8.27 10.00 -18.96
N ASP A 378 6.97 9.87 -18.72
CA ASP A 378 6.13 10.99 -18.28
C ASP A 378 6.29 11.33 -16.78
N TRP A 379 6.74 10.37 -15.98
CA TRP A 379 6.76 10.48 -14.51
C TRP A 379 8.16 10.71 -13.96
N GLY A 380 9.20 10.41 -14.74
CA GLY A 380 10.59 10.52 -14.30
C GLY A 380 10.97 9.52 -13.22
N THR A 381 10.25 8.40 -13.11
CA THR A 381 10.47 7.31 -12.14
C THR A 381 11.09 6.08 -12.81
N TYR A 382 11.54 5.13 -12.00
CA TYR A 382 11.93 3.79 -12.48
C TYR A 382 10.74 2.82 -12.46
N GLU A 383 10.69 1.91 -13.43
CA GLU A 383 9.80 0.74 -13.46
C GLU A 383 10.49 -0.46 -12.79
N PHE A 384 9.73 -1.41 -12.26
CA PHE A 384 10.29 -2.63 -11.67
C PHE A 384 10.65 -3.67 -12.74
N ASP A 385 11.74 -4.41 -12.53
CA ASP A 385 12.11 -5.56 -13.35
C ASP A 385 11.33 -6.80 -12.91
N PHE A 386 10.09 -6.93 -13.37
CA PHE A 386 9.21 -8.06 -13.04
C PHE A 386 9.76 -9.42 -13.49
N GLY A 387 10.67 -9.43 -14.47
CA GLY A 387 11.33 -10.64 -14.97
C GLY A 387 12.36 -11.19 -13.99
N ARG A 388 12.87 -10.34 -13.10
CA ARG A 388 13.83 -10.73 -12.06
C ARG A 388 13.12 -11.34 -10.85
N VAL A 389 13.45 -12.58 -10.54
CA VAL A 389 12.74 -13.40 -9.56
C VAL A 389 12.74 -12.80 -8.15
N GLU A 390 13.85 -12.19 -7.71
CA GLU A 390 13.92 -11.59 -6.38
C GLU A 390 13.13 -10.26 -6.29
N VAL A 391 13.05 -9.51 -7.40
CA VAL A 391 12.23 -8.28 -7.48
C VAL A 391 10.74 -8.64 -7.49
N ARG A 392 10.36 -9.66 -8.27
CA ARG A 392 9.00 -10.19 -8.25
C ARG A 392 8.62 -10.66 -6.85
N ASN A 393 9.50 -11.42 -6.18
CA ASN A 393 9.29 -11.88 -4.81
C ASN A 393 9.19 -10.73 -3.80
N PHE A 394 9.99 -9.66 -3.95
CA PHE A 394 9.88 -8.45 -3.14
C PHE A 394 8.48 -7.84 -3.22
N LEU A 395 7.88 -7.78 -4.41
CA LEU A 395 6.55 -7.22 -4.61
C LEU A 395 5.44 -8.20 -4.17
N VAL A 396 5.52 -9.48 -4.55
CA VAL A 396 4.51 -10.48 -4.16
C VAL A 396 4.42 -10.63 -2.64
N ALA A 397 5.57 -10.71 -1.96
CA ALA A 397 5.59 -10.74 -0.50
C ALA A 397 5.14 -9.41 0.11
N ASN A 398 5.28 -8.27 -0.58
CA ASN A 398 4.78 -7.00 -0.08
C ASN A 398 3.25 -6.93 -0.11
N ALA A 399 2.61 -7.46 -1.15
CA ALA A 399 1.15 -7.53 -1.21
C ALA A 399 0.58 -8.35 -0.03
N THR A 400 1.17 -9.52 0.26
CA THR A 400 0.73 -10.37 1.38
C THR A 400 1.08 -9.77 2.74
N TYR A 401 2.20 -9.05 2.84
CA TYR A 401 2.61 -8.35 4.06
C TYR A 401 1.54 -7.37 4.55
N TRP A 402 0.94 -6.57 3.68
CA TRP A 402 -0.14 -5.64 4.08
C TRP A 402 -1.38 -6.38 4.59
N CYS A 403 -1.76 -7.49 3.96
CA CYS A 403 -2.90 -8.30 4.38
C CYS A 403 -2.67 -9.05 5.70
N GLU A 404 -1.43 -9.49 5.96
CA GLU A 404 -1.11 -10.32 7.14
C GLU A 404 -0.64 -9.50 8.35
N GLU A 405 0.23 -8.51 8.15
CA GLU A 405 0.78 -7.73 9.26
C GLU A 405 -0.11 -6.55 9.67
N PHE A 406 -0.93 -6.06 8.74
CA PHE A 406 -1.82 -4.90 8.93
C PHE A 406 -3.29 -5.23 8.72
N HIS A 407 -3.66 -6.50 8.51
CA HIS A 407 -5.04 -6.98 8.36
C HIS A 407 -5.85 -6.31 7.24
N VAL A 408 -5.20 -5.66 6.26
CA VAL A 408 -5.89 -4.98 5.15
C VAL A 408 -6.77 -5.98 4.37
N ASP A 409 -8.00 -5.57 4.04
CA ASP A 409 -9.02 -6.38 3.36
C ASP A 409 -8.99 -6.25 1.84
N GLY A 410 -8.24 -5.30 1.29
CA GLY A 410 -8.09 -5.19 -0.16
C GLY A 410 -6.90 -4.37 -0.63
N LEU A 411 -6.47 -4.64 -1.85
CA LEU A 411 -5.41 -3.89 -2.52
C LEU A 411 -5.94 -3.34 -3.84
N ARG A 412 -5.82 -2.02 -4.05
CA ARG A 412 -6.11 -1.39 -5.34
C ARG A 412 -4.80 -1.04 -6.04
N VAL A 413 -4.64 -1.49 -7.28
CA VAL A 413 -3.44 -1.23 -8.10
C VAL A 413 -3.75 -0.13 -9.10
N ASP A 414 -3.06 0.98 -8.96
CA ASP A 414 -3.09 2.11 -9.88
C ASP A 414 -2.34 1.81 -11.18
N ALA A 415 -2.79 2.42 -12.27
CA ALA A 415 -2.13 2.48 -13.56
C ALA A 415 -1.63 1.12 -14.06
N VAL A 416 -2.44 0.07 -13.97
CA VAL A 416 -2.08 -1.29 -14.41
C VAL A 416 -1.67 -1.30 -15.89
N ALA A 417 -2.25 -0.42 -16.70
CA ALA A 417 -1.87 -0.21 -18.10
C ALA A 417 -0.38 0.15 -18.27
N SER A 418 0.20 0.93 -17.35
CA SER A 418 1.63 1.29 -17.38
C SER A 418 2.55 0.07 -17.21
N MET A 419 2.06 -0.98 -16.55
CA MET A 419 2.78 -2.22 -16.36
C MET A 419 2.60 -3.18 -17.54
N LEU A 420 1.40 -3.24 -18.12
CA LEU A 420 1.06 -4.24 -19.14
C LEU A 420 1.66 -3.96 -20.52
N TYR A 421 2.10 -2.72 -20.78
CA TYR A 421 2.52 -2.29 -22.10
C TYR A 421 3.96 -1.76 -22.13
N LEU A 422 4.81 -2.42 -22.92
CA LEU A 422 6.18 -2.01 -23.21
C LEU A 422 6.25 -0.67 -23.96
N ASP A 423 5.17 -0.25 -24.61
CA ASP A 423 5.03 1.00 -25.36
C ASP A 423 4.28 2.09 -24.60
N TYR A 424 3.92 1.87 -23.32
CA TYR A 424 3.18 2.87 -22.54
C TYR A 424 3.96 4.19 -22.45
N SER A 425 3.31 5.28 -22.87
CA SER A 425 3.89 6.62 -22.98
C SER A 425 5.19 6.73 -23.79
N ARG A 426 5.46 5.80 -24.72
CA ARG A 426 6.70 5.77 -25.51
C ARG A 426 6.41 5.88 -27.01
N ASP A 427 7.16 6.74 -27.70
CA ASP A 427 7.07 6.89 -29.16
C ASP A 427 7.69 5.69 -29.90
N SER A 428 7.36 5.58 -31.19
CA SER A 428 7.97 4.59 -32.08
C SER A 428 9.50 4.68 -32.07
N GLY A 429 10.16 3.54 -31.83
CA GLY A 429 11.62 3.44 -31.73
C GLY A 429 12.20 3.67 -30.33
N GLN A 430 11.38 4.07 -29.35
CA GLN A 430 11.79 4.24 -27.94
C GLN A 430 11.57 2.98 -27.09
N TRP A 431 10.92 1.95 -27.64
CA TRP A 431 10.64 0.67 -26.96
C TRP A 431 11.01 -0.52 -27.85
N SER A 432 10.88 -1.75 -27.34
CA SER A 432 11.10 -2.97 -28.11
C SER A 432 10.02 -4.01 -27.81
N PRO A 433 9.56 -4.78 -28.81
CA PRO A 433 8.51 -5.76 -28.62
C PRO A 433 8.97 -6.94 -27.77
N ASN A 434 7.99 -7.65 -27.22
CA ASN A 434 8.20 -8.91 -26.52
C ASN A 434 8.69 -10.02 -27.48
N VAL A 435 9.00 -11.19 -26.92
CA VAL A 435 9.52 -12.35 -27.67
C VAL A 435 8.60 -12.85 -28.79
N PHE A 436 7.31 -12.48 -28.77
CA PHE A 436 6.32 -12.81 -29.81
C PHE A 436 6.04 -11.66 -30.79
N GLY A 437 6.74 -10.53 -30.67
CA GLY A 437 6.57 -9.35 -31.52
C GLY A 437 5.44 -8.40 -31.09
N GLY A 438 4.80 -8.66 -29.94
CA GLY A 438 3.75 -7.83 -29.38
C GLY A 438 4.28 -6.73 -28.44
N ARG A 439 3.36 -5.91 -27.94
CA ARG A 439 3.67 -4.80 -27.01
C ARG A 439 3.42 -5.14 -25.54
N GLU A 440 2.90 -6.33 -25.28
CA GLU A 440 2.54 -6.80 -23.94
C GLU A 440 3.80 -7.10 -23.14
N ASP A 441 3.91 -6.60 -21.92
CA ASP A 441 4.95 -6.99 -20.97
C ASP A 441 4.55 -8.30 -20.30
N LEU A 442 5.11 -9.41 -20.80
CA LEU A 442 4.80 -10.76 -20.32
C LEU A 442 5.27 -10.99 -18.87
N ASP A 443 6.33 -10.31 -18.44
CA ASP A 443 6.85 -10.43 -17.09
C ASP A 443 5.91 -9.73 -16.09
N ALA A 444 5.41 -8.55 -16.45
CA ALA A 444 4.41 -7.84 -15.66
C ALA A 444 3.09 -8.63 -15.56
N MET A 445 2.62 -9.23 -16.68
CA MET A 445 1.45 -10.10 -16.68
C MET A 445 1.64 -11.30 -15.74
N ALA A 446 2.78 -12.00 -15.82
CA ALA A 446 3.08 -13.13 -14.96
C ALA A 446 3.16 -12.73 -13.48
N PHE A 447 3.75 -11.57 -13.18
CA PHE A 447 3.77 -11.00 -11.85
C PHE A 447 2.36 -10.73 -11.30
N LEU A 448 1.49 -10.06 -12.06
CA LEU A 448 0.13 -9.75 -11.61
C LEU A 448 -0.68 -11.02 -11.35
N GLN A 449 -0.52 -12.03 -12.21
CA GLN A 449 -1.14 -13.35 -12.02
C GLN A 449 -0.63 -14.05 -10.74
N GLU A 450 0.68 -14.04 -10.52
CA GLU A 450 1.31 -14.63 -9.33
C GLU A 450 0.89 -13.89 -8.04
N MET A 451 0.85 -12.56 -8.08
CA MET A 451 0.42 -11.70 -6.98
C MET A 451 -1.02 -12.03 -6.58
N ASN A 452 -1.96 -11.96 -7.53
CA ASN A 452 -3.38 -12.23 -7.27
C ASN A 452 -3.58 -13.66 -6.73
N ALA A 453 -3.01 -14.67 -7.39
CA ALA A 453 -3.13 -16.06 -6.95
C ALA A 453 -2.56 -16.29 -5.54
N THR A 454 -1.48 -15.60 -5.19
CA THR A 454 -0.85 -15.70 -3.86
C THR A 454 -1.67 -14.98 -2.79
N VAL A 455 -2.14 -13.76 -3.06
CA VAL A 455 -2.99 -12.99 -2.14
C VAL A 455 -4.26 -13.76 -1.80
N TYR A 456 -5.02 -14.25 -2.80
CA TYR A 456 -6.25 -15.00 -2.54
C TYR A 456 -6.02 -16.32 -1.80
N ARG A 457 -4.91 -17.01 -2.08
CA ARG A 457 -4.58 -18.28 -1.40
C ARG A 457 -4.21 -18.06 0.07
N ARG A 458 -3.39 -17.05 0.35
CA ARG A 458 -2.88 -16.78 1.71
C ARG A 458 -3.89 -16.03 2.57
N ASN A 459 -4.68 -15.15 1.94
CA ASN A 459 -5.59 -14.24 2.62
C ASN A 459 -7.02 -14.37 2.06
N PRO A 460 -7.74 -15.47 2.34
CA PRO A 460 -9.14 -15.61 1.93
C PRO A 460 -9.99 -14.44 2.41
N GLY A 461 -10.87 -13.96 1.53
CA GLY A 461 -11.74 -12.81 1.77
C GLY A 461 -11.17 -11.46 1.34
N VAL A 462 -9.85 -11.35 1.12
CA VAL A 462 -9.25 -10.13 0.56
C VAL A 462 -9.71 -9.92 -0.89
N VAL A 463 -9.92 -8.66 -1.30
CA VAL A 463 -10.22 -8.27 -2.68
C VAL A 463 -9.07 -7.52 -3.34
N THR A 464 -8.74 -7.86 -4.58
CA THR A 464 -7.81 -7.07 -5.39
C THR A 464 -8.56 -6.30 -6.47
N ILE A 465 -8.21 -5.02 -6.64
CA ILE A 465 -8.90 -4.08 -7.54
C ILE A 465 -7.88 -3.50 -8.52
N ALA A 466 -8.20 -3.48 -9.80
CA ALA A 466 -7.35 -2.89 -10.83
C ALA A 466 -7.94 -1.58 -11.37
N GLU A 467 -7.11 -0.54 -11.49
CA GLU A 467 -7.36 0.53 -12.44
C GLU A 467 -6.56 0.27 -13.72
N GLU A 468 -7.29 -0.07 -14.77
CA GLU A 468 -6.73 -0.42 -16.05
C GLU A 468 -7.53 0.32 -17.11
N SER A 469 -6.90 1.34 -17.69
CA SER A 469 -7.54 2.35 -18.54
C SER A 469 -7.50 2.03 -20.03
N THR A 470 -6.96 0.87 -20.41
CA THR A 470 -7.07 0.34 -21.77
C THR A 470 -8.17 -0.72 -21.84
N ALA A 471 -8.52 -1.16 -23.05
CA ALA A 471 -9.53 -2.20 -23.24
C ALA A 471 -8.93 -3.62 -23.05
N TRP A 472 -8.05 -3.82 -22.05
CA TRP A 472 -7.47 -5.13 -21.80
C TRP A 472 -8.56 -6.13 -21.40
N GLU A 473 -8.60 -7.29 -22.05
CA GLU A 473 -9.58 -8.32 -21.75
C GLU A 473 -9.13 -9.24 -20.60
N GLY A 474 -10.07 -9.60 -19.73
CA GLY A 474 -9.86 -10.61 -18.70
C GLY A 474 -9.09 -10.10 -17.48
N VAL A 475 -9.19 -8.80 -17.17
CA VAL A 475 -8.55 -8.21 -15.98
C VAL A 475 -9.08 -8.88 -14.72
N THR A 476 -10.40 -9.09 -14.63
CA THR A 476 -11.08 -9.71 -13.48
C THR A 476 -11.39 -11.19 -13.67
N ARG A 477 -10.82 -11.83 -14.70
CA ARG A 477 -10.97 -13.27 -14.93
C ARG A 477 -9.93 -14.06 -14.12
N PRO A 478 -10.26 -15.29 -13.69
CA PRO A 478 -9.32 -16.18 -13.02
C PRO A 478 -8.03 -16.44 -13.83
N THR A 479 -6.92 -16.60 -13.13
CA THR A 479 -5.58 -16.79 -13.73
C THR A 479 -5.46 -18.12 -14.50
N ASP A 480 -6.17 -19.17 -14.07
CA ASP A 480 -6.23 -20.47 -14.76
C ASP A 480 -6.97 -20.43 -16.11
N SER A 481 -7.73 -19.36 -16.37
CA SER A 481 -8.40 -19.07 -17.63
C SER A 481 -7.66 -18.04 -18.50
N GLY A 482 -6.45 -17.63 -18.08
CA GLY A 482 -5.63 -16.63 -18.78
C GLY A 482 -5.92 -15.18 -18.40
N GLY A 483 -6.76 -14.93 -17.38
CA GLY A 483 -6.98 -13.58 -16.84
C GLY A 483 -5.84 -13.10 -15.94
N LEU A 484 -5.90 -11.84 -15.52
CA LEU A 484 -4.93 -11.26 -14.57
C LEU A 484 -5.24 -11.64 -13.11
N GLY A 485 -6.46 -12.09 -12.83
CA GLY A 485 -6.87 -12.58 -11.52
C GLY A 485 -7.39 -11.53 -10.55
N PHE A 486 -7.63 -10.28 -10.97
CA PHE A 486 -8.22 -9.27 -10.08
C PHE A 486 -9.67 -9.63 -9.71
N GLY A 487 -10.10 -9.21 -8.53
CA GLY A 487 -11.49 -9.38 -8.11
C GLY A 487 -12.40 -8.36 -8.79
N LEU A 488 -11.95 -7.10 -8.85
CA LEU A 488 -12.71 -5.99 -9.43
C LEU A 488 -11.83 -5.12 -10.34
N LYS A 489 -12.46 -4.36 -11.23
CA LYS A 489 -11.83 -3.37 -12.11
C LYS A 489 -12.58 -2.04 -12.02
N TRP A 490 -11.87 -0.92 -11.96
CA TRP A 490 -12.48 0.40 -12.10
C TRP A 490 -13.05 0.59 -13.51
N ASN A 491 -14.31 1.02 -13.60
CA ASN A 491 -14.97 1.31 -14.87
C ASN A 491 -14.67 2.73 -15.34
N MET A 492 -13.46 2.93 -15.86
CA MET A 492 -13.00 4.24 -16.36
C MET A 492 -13.85 4.76 -17.52
N GLY A 493 -14.37 3.86 -18.37
CA GLY A 493 -15.28 4.22 -19.46
C GLY A 493 -16.60 4.80 -18.95
N TRP A 494 -17.25 4.13 -18.00
CA TRP A 494 -18.45 4.65 -17.34
C TRP A 494 -18.18 6.00 -16.65
N MET A 495 -17.06 6.11 -15.93
CA MET A 495 -16.71 7.34 -15.22
C MET A 495 -16.59 8.51 -16.20
N HIS A 496 -15.83 8.33 -17.28
CA HIS A 496 -15.63 9.36 -18.30
C HIS A 496 -16.96 9.74 -18.98
N ASP A 497 -17.66 8.77 -19.55
CA ASP A 497 -18.90 9.01 -20.30
C ASP A 497 -19.97 9.69 -19.42
N SER A 498 -20.12 9.23 -18.18
CA SER A 498 -21.17 9.74 -17.29
C SER A 498 -20.85 11.14 -16.73
N LEU A 499 -19.57 11.44 -16.47
CA LEU A 499 -19.13 12.79 -16.08
C LEU A 499 -19.22 13.77 -17.25
N GLU A 500 -18.85 13.36 -18.47
CA GLU A 500 -19.01 14.20 -19.65
C GLU A 500 -20.49 14.55 -19.90
N TYR A 501 -21.38 13.56 -19.81
CA TYR A 501 -22.82 13.75 -19.96
C TYR A 501 -23.38 14.74 -18.93
N ILE A 502 -23.08 14.53 -17.65
CA ILE A 502 -23.67 15.33 -16.57
C ILE A 502 -23.14 16.76 -16.56
N ALA A 503 -21.91 16.99 -17.05
CA ALA A 503 -21.35 18.33 -17.22
C ALA A 503 -22.02 19.15 -18.34
N LYS A 504 -22.72 18.51 -19.29
CA LYS A 504 -23.45 19.25 -20.34
C LYS A 504 -24.66 19.97 -19.77
N GLU A 505 -24.89 21.19 -20.24
CA GLU A 505 -26.16 21.90 -20.08
C GLU A 505 -27.34 20.98 -20.46
N PRO A 506 -28.43 20.93 -19.66
CA PRO A 506 -29.50 19.95 -19.86
C PRO A 506 -30.12 19.97 -21.27
N VAL A 507 -30.13 21.11 -21.94
CA VAL A 507 -30.69 21.24 -23.30
C VAL A 507 -29.86 20.50 -24.36
N HIS A 508 -28.58 20.23 -24.07
CA HIS A 508 -27.65 19.53 -24.97
C HIS A 508 -27.56 18.03 -24.69
N ARG A 509 -27.96 17.58 -23.50
CA ARG A 509 -27.87 16.17 -23.07
C ARG A 509 -28.54 15.18 -24.02
N LYS A 510 -29.58 15.60 -24.75
CA LYS A 510 -30.23 14.76 -25.75
C LYS A 510 -29.32 14.29 -26.89
N TYR A 511 -28.28 15.06 -27.24
CA TYR A 511 -27.31 14.68 -28.27
C TYR A 511 -26.25 13.70 -27.77
N HIS A 512 -26.24 13.47 -26.46
CA HIS A 512 -25.23 12.71 -25.70
C HIS A 512 -25.87 11.58 -24.90
N HIS A 513 -27.16 11.28 -25.11
CA HIS A 513 -27.92 10.32 -24.30
C HIS A 513 -27.29 8.91 -24.31
N ASN A 514 -26.60 8.55 -25.40
CA ASN A 514 -25.87 7.30 -25.52
C ASN A 514 -24.66 7.18 -24.58
N GLU A 515 -24.05 8.29 -24.15
CA GLU A 515 -22.90 8.25 -23.21
C GLU A 515 -23.30 7.54 -21.90
N MET A 516 -24.51 7.81 -21.39
CA MET A 516 -25.03 7.17 -20.17
C MET A 516 -25.48 5.72 -20.36
N THR A 517 -25.81 5.30 -21.59
CA THR A 517 -26.30 3.92 -21.86
C THR A 517 -25.22 2.99 -22.40
N PHE A 518 -24.12 3.54 -22.92
CA PHE A 518 -23.08 2.77 -23.60
C PHE A 518 -22.33 1.83 -22.65
N SER A 519 -22.12 2.23 -21.41
CA SER A 519 -21.50 1.38 -20.37
C SER A 519 -22.20 0.02 -20.23
N MET A 520 -23.52 -0.04 -20.40
CA MET A 520 -24.29 -1.28 -20.32
C MET A 520 -24.02 -2.26 -21.47
N VAL A 521 -23.39 -1.84 -22.56
CA VAL A 521 -22.95 -2.73 -23.64
C VAL A 521 -21.85 -3.67 -23.16
N TYR A 522 -21.00 -3.22 -22.23
CA TYR A 522 -19.86 -3.98 -21.71
C TYR A 522 -19.87 -4.15 -20.19
N ALA A 523 -20.91 -3.71 -19.46
CA ALA A 523 -20.98 -3.77 -18.00
C ALA A 523 -20.79 -5.17 -17.38
N TYR A 524 -20.88 -6.24 -18.19
CA TYR A 524 -20.70 -7.63 -17.76
C TYR A 524 -19.44 -8.30 -18.36
N SER A 525 -18.56 -7.54 -19.02
CA SER A 525 -17.28 -8.10 -19.48
C SER A 525 -16.26 -8.27 -18.36
N GLU A 526 -16.40 -7.50 -17.29
CA GLU A 526 -15.56 -7.49 -16.09
C GLU A 526 -16.42 -7.22 -14.85
N ASN A 527 -15.86 -7.44 -13.66
CA ASN A 527 -16.51 -7.12 -12.39
C ASN A 527 -16.20 -5.65 -11.99
N TYR A 528 -17.12 -4.73 -12.25
CA TYR A 528 -16.81 -3.30 -12.16
C TYR A 528 -17.04 -2.66 -10.78
N VAL A 529 -16.13 -1.76 -10.41
CA VAL A 529 -16.38 -0.62 -9.50
C VAL A 529 -16.64 0.61 -10.37
N LEU A 530 -17.57 1.47 -9.97
CA LEU A 530 -17.89 2.76 -10.57
C LEU A 530 -17.16 3.84 -9.75
N PRO A 531 -16.01 4.37 -10.20
CA PRO A 531 -15.23 5.30 -9.40
C PRO A 531 -15.59 6.76 -9.70
N ILE A 532 -15.76 7.55 -8.64
CA ILE A 532 -15.55 8.99 -8.66
C ILE A 532 -14.42 9.28 -7.68
N SER A 533 -13.19 9.10 -8.19
CA SER A 533 -11.97 9.11 -7.39
C SER A 533 -11.33 10.49 -7.25
N HIS A 534 -10.25 10.56 -6.49
CA HIS A 534 -9.43 11.76 -6.28
C HIS A 534 -8.95 12.40 -7.60
N ASP A 535 -8.60 11.60 -8.60
CA ASP A 535 -8.10 12.06 -9.91
C ASP A 535 -9.12 12.88 -10.71
N GLU A 536 -10.41 12.72 -10.40
CA GLU A 536 -11.48 13.41 -11.13
C GLU A 536 -11.83 14.77 -10.53
N VAL A 537 -11.22 15.17 -9.43
CA VAL A 537 -11.54 16.41 -8.70
C VAL A 537 -10.32 17.29 -8.43
N VAL A 538 -9.33 17.22 -9.31
CA VAL A 538 -8.05 17.94 -9.27
C VAL A 538 -7.66 18.47 -10.67
N HIS A 539 -6.54 19.20 -10.74
CA HIS A 539 -5.87 19.58 -11.99
C HIS A 539 -6.76 20.32 -13.01
N GLY A 540 -7.69 21.15 -12.52
CA GLY A 540 -8.60 21.93 -13.38
C GLY A 540 -9.87 21.17 -13.78
N LYS A 541 -10.04 19.91 -13.34
CA LYS A 541 -11.25 19.11 -13.61
C LYS A 541 -12.44 19.52 -12.75
N GLN A 542 -12.27 20.37 -11.75
CA GLN A 542 -13.29 20.83 -10.79
C GLN A 542 -13.81 19.74 -9.85
N ALA A 543 -14.30 20.12 -8.66
CA ALA A 543 -15.08 19.22 -7.80
C ALA A 543 -16.39 18.78 -8.46
N LEU A 544 -16.97 17.65 -8.01
CA LEU A 544 -18.14 17.03 -8.64
C LEU A 544 -19.32 17.99 -8.77
N VAL A 545 -19.67 18.74 -7.72
CA VAL A 545 -20.78 19.73 -7.79
C VAL A 545 -20.47 20.89 -8.74
N SER A 546 -19.19 21.24 -8.89
CA SER A 546 -18.73 22.36 -9.71
C SER A 546 -18.69 22.03 -11.20
N LYS A 547 -18.64 20.73 -11.56
CA LYS A 547 -18.83 20.24 -12.94
C LYS A 547 -20.26 20.44 -13.45
N MET A 548 -21.24 20.52 -12.54
CA MET A 548 -22.66 20.55 -12.89
C MET A 548 -23.05 21.92 -13.48
N PRO A 549 -23.92 21.96 -14.51
CA PRO A 549 -24.42 23.21 -15.09
C PRO A 549 -25.50 23.87 -14.22
N GLY A 550 -25.82 25.12 -14.54
CA GLY A 550 -26.91 25.88 -13.91
C GLY A 550 -26.51 26.66 -12.65
N ASP A 551 -27.53 27.16 -11.96
CA ASP A 551 -27.38 27.87 -10.68
C ASP A 551 -27.05 26.91 -9.52
N TRP A 552 -26.73 27.45 -8.33
CA TRP A 552 -26.33 26.65 -7.18
C TRP A 552 -27.35 25.56 -6.79
N TRP A 553 -28.65 25.83 -6.93
CA TRP A 553 -29.69 24.83 -6.64
C TRP A 553 -29.64 23.71 -7.69
N GLN A 554 -29.57 24.07 -8.98
CA GLN A 554 -29.51 23.11 -10.09
C GLN A 554 -28.22 22.27 -10.06
N ARG A 555 -27.08 22.85 -9.67
CA ARG A 555 -25.82 22.12 -9.52
C ARG A 555 -25.91 21.03 -8.48
N ARG A 556 -26.46 21.34 -7.30
CA ARG A 556 -26.70 20.34 -6.25
C ARG A 556 -27.76 19.33 -6.65
N ALA A 557 -28.84 19.75 -7.31
CA ALA A 557 -29.86 18.82 -7.80
C ALA A 557 -29.25 17.80 -8.79
N ASN A 558 -28.45 18.26 -9.76
CA ASN A 558 -27.70 17.38 -10.66
C ASN A 558 -26.75 16.44 -9.90
N HIS A 559 -25.97 16.96 -8.96
CA HIS A 559 -25.06 16.17 -8.14
C HIS A 559 -25.82 15.05 -7.41
N ARG A 560 -26.92 15.38 -6.73
CA ARG A 560 -27.76 14.40 -6.03
C ARG A 560 -28.38 13.37 -6.98
N ALA A 561 -28.92 13.81 -8.12
CA ALA A 561 -29.49 12.92 -9.13
C ALA A 561 -28.44 11.96 -9.71
N TYR A 562 -27.24 12.46 -9.97
CA TYR A 562 -26.11 11.69 -10.47
C TYR A 562 -25.66 10.63 -9.48
N LEU A 563 -25.50 10.97 -8.19
CA LEU A 563 -25.19 9.97 -7.15
C LEU A 563 -26.30 8.92 -7.02
N GLY A 564 -27.57 9.33 -7.06
CA GLY A 564 -28.70 8.40 -7.06
C GLY A 564 -28.75 7.48 -8.28
N PHE A 565 -28.28 7.94 -9.45
CA PHE A 565 -28.12 7.11 -10.64
C PHE A 565 -26.94 6.15 -10.48
N MET A 566 -25.78 6.65 -10.05
CA MET A 566 -24.56 5.87 -9.83
C MET A 566 -24.78 4.71 -8.87
N TRP A 567 -25.42 4.93 -7.72
CA TRP A 567 -25.73 3.87 -6.75
C TRP A 567 -26.74 2.83 -7.26
N ALA A 568 -27.57 3.19 -8.24
CA ALA A 568 -28.52 2.28 -8.86
C ALA A 568 -27.95 1.53 -10.07
N HIS A 569 -26.94 2.08 -10.73
CA HIS A 569 -26.30 1.48 -11.89
C HIS A 569 -25.57 0.18 -11.50
N PRO A 570 -25.56 -0.89 -12.34
CA PRO A 570 -24.77 -2.08 -12.07
C PRO A 570 -23.28 -1.77 -11.88
N GLY A 571 -22.70 -2.34 -10.83
CA GLY A 571 -21.30 -2.13 -10.42
C GLY A 571 -21.20 -1.62 -8.98
N LYS A 572 -20.07 -1.88 -8.32
CA LYS A 572 -19.80 -1.43 -6.95
C LYS A 572 -19.49 0.08 -6.91
N GLN A 573 -19.55 0.76 -5.76
CA GLN A 573 -19.40 2.23 -5.71
C GLN A 573 -18.11 2.68 -5.03
N LEU A 574 -17.49 3.75 -5.54
CA LEU A 574 -16.41 4.48 -4.89
C LEU A 574 -16.60 5.99 -5.02
N LEU A 575 -16.53 6.71 -3.90
CA LEU A 575 -16.64 8.17 -3.86
C LEU A 575 -15.52 8.78 -3.01
N PHE A 576 -14.79 9.73 -3.58
CA PHE A 576 -13.71 10.42 -2.90
C PHE A 576 -14.20 11.47 -1.89
N MET A 577 -13.44 11.62 -0.81
CA MET A 577 -13.71 12.57 0.26
C MET A 577 -13.96 14.02 -0.22
N GLY A 578 -14.90 14.68 0.44
CA GLY A 578 -15.39 16.02 0.13
C GLY A 578 -16.51 16.05 -0.91
N GLN A 579 -16.66 15.01 -1.73
CA GLN A 579 -17.77 14.95 -2.70
C GLN A 579 -19.09 14.61 -2.02
N GLU A 580 -19.08 13.88 -0.90
CA GLU A 580 -20.28 13.47 -0.16
C GLU A 580 -21.09 14.63 0.40
N PHE A 581 -20.48 15.80 0.58
CA PHE A 581 -21.17 17.02 1.03
C PHE A 581 -21.11 18.16 0.00
N ALA A 582 -20.78 17.83 -1.26
CA ALA A 582 -20.68 18.77 -2.36
C ALA A 582 -19.74 19.96 -2.06
N GLN A 583 -18.47 19.68 -1.75
CA GLN A 583 -17.44 20.72 -1.70
C GLN A 583 -17.32 21.42 -3.06
N GLY A 584 -17.04 22.73 -3.04
CA GLY A 584 -17.01 23.54 -4.26
C GLY A 584 -15.63 23.56 -4.92
N ALA A 585 -14.58 23.62 -4.10
CA ALA A 585 -13.20 23.66 -4.55
C ALA A 585 -12.68 22.27 -4.96
N GLU A 586 -11.72 22.22 -5.88
CA GLU A 586 -10.93 21.03 -6.13
C GLU A 586 -10.23 20.55 -4.87
N TRP A 587 -9.97 19.24 -4.81
CA TRP A 587 -9.20 18.70 -3.71
C TRP A 587 -7.78 19.30 -3.70
N SER A 588 -7.31 19.65 -2.50
CA SER A 588 -5.95 20.10 -2.25
C SER A 588 -5.37 19.26 -1.12
N GLU A 589 -4.28 18.52 -1.38
CA GLU A 589 -3.61 17.73 -0.34
C GLU A 589 -3.15 18.59 0.85
N ALA A 590 -2.83 19.87 0.61
CA ALA A 590 -2.39 20.78 1.66
C ALA A 590 -3.52 21.23 2.61
N HIS A 591 -4.77 21.30 2.12
CA HIS A 591 -5.90 21.89 2.87
C HIS A 591 -6.98 20.89 3.25
N GLY A 592 -7.11 19.80 2.49
CA GLY A 592 -8.16 18.82 2.69
C GLY A 592 -9.56 19.25 2.22
N PRO A 593 -10.58 18.44 2.54
CA PRO A 593 -11.98 18.80 2.34
C PRO A 593 -12.38 20.08 3.10
N GLU A 594 -13.31 20.85 2.52
CA GLU A 594 -13.80 22.12 3.08
C GLU A 594 -14.78 21.92 4.26
N TRP A 595 -14.34 21.35 5.38
CA TRP A 595 -15.18 21.01 6.54
C TRP A 595 -16.00 22.16 7.12
N TRP A 596 -15.53 23.40 6.95
CA TRP A 596 -16.23 24.61 7.36
C TRP A 596 -17.60 24.78 6.66
N LEU A 597 -17.82 24.14 5.51
CA LEU A 597 -19.12 24.09 4.83
C LEU A 597 -20.20 23.36 5.63
N LEU A 598 -19.80 22.51 6.59
CA LEU A 598 -20.72 21.78 7.47
C LEU A 598 -20.92 22.48 8.82
N ASP A 599 -20.22 23.60 9.08
CA ASP A 599 -20.36 24.37 10.32
C ASP A 599 -21.80 24.91 10.48
N PRO A 600 -22.50 24.68 11.59
CA PRO A 600 -23.84 25.22 11.83
C PRO A 600 -23.96 26.75 11.68
N GLY A 601 -22.87 27.50 11.87
CA GLY A 601 -22.80 28.95 11.70
C GLY A 601 -22.66 29.43 10.26
N TYR A 602 -22.32 28.55 9.30
CA TYR A 602 -22.26 28.91 7.89
C TYR A 602 -23.66 28.95 7.26
N ALA A 603 -24.00 30.04 6.57
CA ALA A 603 -25.36 30.32 6.10
C ALA A 603 -25.92 29.23 5.16
N SER A 604 -25.06 28.63 4.32
CA SER A 604 -25.44 27.55 3.40
C SER A 604 -25.12 26.16 3.94
N ALA A 605 -24.81 25.99 5.23
CA ALA A 605 -24.43 24.67 5.74
C ALA A 605 -25.54 23.62 5.65
N GLY A 606 -26.81 24.04 5.66
CA GLY A 606 -27.93 23.14 5.38
C GLY A 606 -27.87 22.53 3.97
N ASP A 607 -27.32 23.27 3.00
CA ASP A 607 -27.21 22.80 1.62
C ASP A 607 -26.23 21.64 1.46
N HIS A 608 -25.10 21.70 2.16
CA HIS A 608 -24.05 20.68 2.16
C HIS A 608 -24.44 19.49 3.02
N ARG A 609 -25.06 19.74 4.20
CA ARG A 609 -25.63 18.68 5.04
C ARG A 609 -26.69 17.87 4.30
N GLY A 610 -27.56 18.51 3.51
CA GLY A 610 -28.56 17.80 2.71
C GLY A 610 -27.98 16.82 1.69
N VAL A 611 -26.83 17.14 1.05
CA VAL A 611 -26.15 16.18 0.16
C VAL A 611 -25.50 15.06 0.96
N ARG A 612 -24.89 15.38 2.10
CA ARG A 612 -24.30 14.38 3.01
C ARG A 612 -25.34 13.40 3.55
N ASP A 613 -26.51 13.90 3.91
CA ASP A 613 -27.62 13.09 4.40
C ASP A 613 -28.20 12.23 3.27
N LEU A 614 -28.21 12.72 2.02
CA LEU A 614 -28.52 11.86 0.87
C LEU A 614 -27.52 10.70 0.74
N VAL A 615 -26.21 10.94 0.85
CA VAL A 615 -25.20 9.86 0.75
C VAL A 615 -25.42 8.80 1.84
N ARG A 616 -25.73 9.22 3.07
CA ARG A 616 -26.14 8.32 4.15
C ARG A 616 -27.33 7.46 3.76
N ASP A 617 -28.37 8.07 3.22
CA ASP A 617 -29.61 7.37 2.88
C ASP A 617 -29.45 6.48 1.63
N LEU A 618 -28.64 6.90 0.65
CA LEU A 618 -28.22 6.07 -0.48
C LEU A 618 -27.54 4.78 0.00
N ASN A 619 -26.54 4.91 0.89
CA ASN A 619 -25.83 3.76 1.45
C ASN A 619 -26.74 2.87 2.32
N THR A 620 -27.62 3.47 3.11
CA THR A 620 -28.57 2.73 3.96
C THR A 620 -29.54 1.90 3.11
N VAL A 621 -30.13 2.52 2.08
CA VAL A 621 -31.07 1.82 1.17
C VAL A 621 -30.33 0.80 0.31
N TYR A 622 -29.13 1.11 -0.17
CA TYR A 622 -28.28 0.20 -0.94
C TYR A 622 -28.02 -1.10 -0.18
N ARG A 623 -27.54 -1.01 1.07
CA ARG A 623 -27.27 -2.17 1.91
C ARG A 623 -28.52 -2.99 2.21
N ALA A 624 -29.67 -2.33 2.37
CA ALA A 624 -30.94 -2.99 2.67
C ALA A 624 -31.63 -3.61 1.44
N THR A 625 -31.15 -3.35 0.22
CA THR A 625 -31.84 -3.73 -1.02
C THR A 625 -30.96 -4.62 -1.91
N PRO A 626 -31.10 -5.96 -1.81
CA PRO A 626 -30.27 -6.92 -2.57
C PRO A 626 -30.23 -6.70 -4.08
N ALA A 627 -31.33 -6.21 -4.67
CA ALA A 627 -31.40 -5.92 -6.10
C ALA A 627 -30.30 -4.95 -6.60
N LEU A 628 -29.80 -4.08 -5.71
CA LEU A 628 -28.77 -3.09 -6.04
C LEU A 628 -27.35 -3.66 -6.07
N TRP A 629 -27.10 -4.88 -5.57
CA TRP A 629 -25.73 -5.41 -5.47
C TRP A 629 -25.55 -6.92 -5.69
N GLU A 630 -26.59 -7.75 -5.53
CA GLU A 630 -26.46 -9.21 -5.58
C GLU A 630 -26.15 -9.72 -7.00
N ARG A 631 -26.58 -8.98 -8.02
CA ARG A 631 -26.45 -9.33 -9.44
C ARG A 631 -25.75 -8.24 -10.27
N ASP A 632 -24.78 -7.53 -9.69
CA ASP A 632 -24.00 -6.51 -10.44
C ASP A 632 -23.27 -7.09 -11.66
N THR A 633 -22.86 -8.37 -11.59
CA THR A 633 -22.07 -9.06 -12.62
C THR A 633 -22.90 -10.02 -13.48
N ASP A 634 -24.22 -10.05 -13.28
CA ASP A 634 -25.15 -10.92 -14.02
C ASP A 634 -26.11 -10.06 -14.87
N PRO A 635 -26.16 -10.24 -16.20
CA PRO A 635 -27.11 -9.55 -17.07
C PRO A 635 -28.58 -9.67 -16.65
N ALA A 636 -28.97 -10.73 -15.93
CA ALA A 636 -30.32 -10.91 -15.40
C ALA A 636 -30.66 -9.92 -14.26
N GLY A 637 -29.66 -9.27 -13.66
CA GLY A 637 -29.81 -8.27 -12.60
C GLY A 637 -30.27 -6.89 -13.09
N PHE A 638 -30.39 -6.66 -14.39
CA PHE A 638 -30.72 -5.36 -14.97
C PHE A 638 -31.67 -5.47 -16.16
N ARG A 639 -32.58 -4.49 -16.29
CA ARG A 639 -33.40 -4.34 -17.49
C ARG A 639 -33.78 -2.88 -17.75
N TRP A 640 -33.47 -2.36 -18.94
CA TRP A 640 -33.97 -1.06 -19.38
C TRP A 640 -35.51 -1.07 -19.43
N VAL A 641 -36.12 -0.04 -18.84
CA VAL A 641 -37.55 0.31 -19.00
C VAL A 641 -37.68 1.44 -20.01
N VAL A 642 -36.83 2.45 -19.87
CA VAL A 642 -36.67 3.57 -20.81
C VAL A 642 -35.18 3.87 -20.92
N GLY A 643 -34.61 3.66 -22.12
CA GLY A 643 -33.21 3.97 -22.42
C GLY A 643 -33.02 4.81 -23.69
N ASP A 644 -34.11 5.19 -24.35
CA ASP A 644 -34.14 5.92 -25.62
C ASP A 644 -34.90 7.26 -25.52
N ALA A 645 -35.23 7.72 -24.31
CA ALA A 645 -35.91 8.99 -24.06
C ALA A 645 -34.95 10.19 -24.05
N ALA A 646 -34.16 10.31 -25.11
CA ALA A 646 -33.15 11.35 -25.27
C ALA A 646 -33.74 12.77 -25.24
N GLU A 647 -34.86 13.00 -25.92
CA GLU A 647 -35.57 14.30 -25.88
C GLU A 647 -36.06 14.66 -24.47
N ASP A 648 -36.23 13.66 -23.61
CA ASP A 648 -36.69 13.87 -22.25
C ASP A 648 -35.57 14.04 -21.22
N ASN A 649 -34.36 13.57 -21.53
CA ASN A 649 -33.26 13.29 -20.61
C ASN A 649 -33.66 12.33 -19.47
N VAL A 650 -34.50 11.33 -19.78
CA VAL A 650 -34.99 10.38 -18.78
C VAL A 650 -34.37 9.01 -19.01
N PHE A 651 -33.88 8.41 -17.93
CA PHE A 651 -33.44 7.02 -17.87
C PHE A 651 -34.29 6.28 -16.85
N ALA A 652 -34.79 5.10 -17.20
CA ALA A 652 -35.49 4.24 -16.26
C ALA A 652 -35.08 2.79 -16.47
N PHE A 653 -34.74 2.10 -15.39
CA PHE A 653 -34.34 0.70 -15.45
C PHE A 653 -34.71 -0.04 -14.17
N LEU A 654 -34.83 -1.36 -14.31
CA LEU A 654 -35.03 -2.27 -13.21
C LEU A 654 -33.70 -2.88 -12.80
N ARG A 655 -33.52 -2.99 -11.48
CA ARG A 655 -32.53 -3.83 -10.82
C ARG A 655 -33.25 -5.04 -10.22
N LEU A 656 -32.67 -6.23 -10.31
CA LEU A 656 -33.29 -7.46 -9.82
C LEU A 656 -32.34 -8.22 -8.89
N ASP A 657 -32.85 -8.66 -7.75
CA ASP A 657 -32.11 -9.56 -6.84
C ASP A 657 -32.09 -11.01 -7.39
N ALA A 658 -31.45 -11.93 -6.66
CA ALA A 658 -31.36 -13.32 -7.09
C ALA A 658 -32.73 -14.03 -7.16
N GLN A 659 -33.71 -13.58 -6.35
CA GLN A 659 -35.07 -14.10 -6.33
C GLN A 659 -35.99 -13.43 -7.36
N GLY A 660 -35.49 -12.42 -8.09
CA GLY A 660 -36.22 -11.67 -9.10
C GLY A 660 -37.09 -10.54 -8.54
N ALA A 661 -36.92 -10.15 -7.28
CA ALA A 661 -37.61 -8.98 -6.73
C ALA A 661 -37.01 -7.70 -7.36
N PRO A 662 -37.85 -6.83 -7.95
CA PRO A 662 -37.37 -5.67 -8.68
C PRO A 662 -37.22 -4.42 -7.79
N LEU A 663 -36.28 -3.56 -8.16
CA LEU A 663 -36.25 -2.14 -7.83
C LEU A 663 -36.28 -1.35 -9.14
N LEU A 664 -37.14 -0.34 -9.25
CA LEU A 664 -37.20 0.57 -10.39
C LEU A 664 -36.46 1.86 -10.04
N ALA A 665 -35.41 2.17 -10.78
CA ALA A 665 -34.70 3.45 -10.70
C ALA A 665 -35.10 4.33 -11.89
N VAL A 666 -35.44 5.60 -11.61
CA VAL A 666 -35.86 6.58 -12.62
C VAL A 666 -35.09 7.87 -12.40
N SER A 667 -34.30 8.29 -13.39
CA SER A 667 -33.51 9.52 -13.37
C SER A 667 -34.02 10.50 -14.40
N ASN A 668 -34.45 11.67 -13.96
CA ASN A 668 -34.77 12.82 -14.81
C ASN A 668 -33.62 13.82 -14.75
N PHE A 669 -32.78 13.85 -15.78
CA PHE A 669 -31.68 14.81 -15.92
C PHE A 669 -32.09 16.09 -16.68
N SER A 670 -33.37 16.42 -16.68
CA SER A 670 -33.91 17.71 -17.13
C SER A 670 -34.37 18.56 -15.94
N PRO A 671 -34.19 19.89 -15.96
CA PRO A 671 -34.80 20.79 -14.98
C PRO A 671 -36.32 20.94 -15.17
N VAL A 672 -36.89 20.32 -16.21
CA VAL A 672 -38.34 20.33 -16.46
C VAL A 672 -38.99 19.19 -15.67
N VAL A 673 -39.98 19.55 -14.84
CA VAL A 673 -40.87 18.60 -14.17
C VAL A 673 -41.71 17.88 -15.22
N ARG A 674 -41.77 16.55 -15.15
CA ARG A 674 -42.60 15.75 -16.08
C ARG A 674 -43.77 15.13 -15.36
N HIS A 675 -44.96 15.67 -15.58
CA HIS A 675 -46.20 15.14 -15.01
C HIS A 675 -46.71 13.94 -15.81
N ASP A 676 -47.40 13.03 -15.10
CA ASP A 676 -48.06 11.86 -15.69
C ASP A 676 -47.14 11.01 -16.60
N TYR A 677 -45.85 10.95 -16.28
CA TYR A 677 -44.85 10.22 -17.05
C TYR A 677 -45.09 8.72 -16.88
N ARG A 678 -45.40 8.03 -17.97
CA ARG A 678 -45.78 6.61 -17.95
C ARG A 678 -44.55 5.72 -18.09
N LEU A 679 -44.39 4.79 -17.16
CA LEU A 679 -43.32 3.79 -17.17
C LEU A 679 -43.92 2.40 -17.14
N ALA A 680 -43.41 1.50 -17.97
CA ALA A 680 -43.78 0.10 -17.91
C ALA A 680 -43.17 -0.54 -16.65
N VAL A 681 -43.95 -1.38 -15.96
CA VAL A 681 -43.49 -2.12 -14.78
C VAL A 681 -43.80 -3.61 -14.94
N PRO A 682 -43.07 -4.51 -14.27
CA PRO A 682 -43.41 -5.94 -14.26
C PRO A 682 -44.88 -6.20 -13.91
N ASP A 683 -45.50 -7.11 -14.64
CA ASP A 683 -46.84 -7.62 -14.33
C ASP A 683 -46.87 -8.24 -12.94
N GLY A 684 -48.01 -8.13 -12.25
CA GLY A 684 -48.22 -8.72 -10.93
C GLY A 684 -47.75 -7.89 -9.73
N VAL A 685 -47.06 -6.75 -9.95
CA VAL A 685 -46.79 -5.77 -8.88
C VAL A 685 -47.93 -4.75 -8.81
N PRO A 686 -48.77 -4.75 -7.76
CA PRO A 686 -49.98 -3.92 -7.72
C PRO A 686 -49.70 -2.45 -7.42
N ALA A 687 -48.63 -2.16 -6.67
CA ALA A 687 -48.23 -0.80 -6.32
C ALA A 687 -46.72 -0.72 -6.07
N TRP A 688 -46.18 0.49 -6.23
CA TRP A 688 -44.77 0.82 -6.06
C TRP A 688 -44.60 1.92 -5.03
N ARG A 689 -43.78 1.70 -4.01
CA ARG A 689 -43.48 2.69 -2.97
C ARG A 689 -42.15 3.36 -3.26
N GLU A 690 -42.11 4.69 -3.10
CA GLU A 690 -40.88 5.48 -3.13
C GLU A 690 -39.98 5.07 -1.96
N LEU A 691 -38.79 4.57 -2.28
CA LEU A 691 -37.75 4.25 -1.29
C LEU A 691 -36.79 5.42 -1.10
N LEU A 692 -36.49 6.13 -2.18
CA LEU A 692 -35.57 7.26 -2.19
C LEU A 692 -35.99 8.23 -3.31
N ASN A 693 -35.91 9.52 -3.03
CA ASN A 693 -36.14 10.58 -4.01
C ASN A 693 -35.17 11.73 -3.72
N THR A 694 -34.24 11.96 -4.65
CA THR A 694 -33.19 12.95 -4.46
C THR A 694 -33.68 14.41 -4.51
N ASP A 695 -34.96 14.64 -4.80
CA ASP A 695 -35.62 15.95 -4.76
C ASP A 695 -36.37 16.23 -3.43
N ALA A 696 -36.31 15.31 -2.46
CA ALA A 696 -36.87 15.57 -1.14
C ALA A 696 -36.27 16.83 -0.49
N GLU A 697 -37.09 17.59 0.25
CA GLU A 697 -36.68 18.85 0.88
C GLU A 697 -35.53 18.67 1.89
N CYS A 698 -35.47 17.52 2.57
CA CYS A 698 -34.38 17.18 3.50
C CYS A 698 -33.00 17.16 2.82
N TYR A 699 -32.94 16.88 1.52
CA TYR A 699 -31.70 16.93 0.73
C TYR A 699 -31.48 18.27 0.03
N GLY A 700 -32.37 19.24 0.22
CA GLY A 700 -32.36 20.54 -0.47
C GLY A 700 -32.96 20.49 -1.88
N GLY A 701 -33.88 19.58 -2.15
CA GLY A 701 -34.68 19.56 -3.38
C GLY A 701 -35.93 20.43 -3.31
N SER A 702 -36.78 20.35 -4.34
CA SER A 702 -38.01 21.15 -4.46
C SER A 702 -39.22 20.56 -3.73
N GLY A 703 -39.11 19.32 -3.23
CA GLY A 703 -40.15 18.66 -2.45
C GLY A 703 -41.20 17.93 -3.29
N LEU A 704 -40.95 17.70 -4.59
CA LEU A 704 -41.84 16.87 -5.42
C LEU A 704 -41.61 15.40 -5.10
N VAL A 705 -42.37 14.88 -4.13
CA VAL A 705 -42.27 13.50 -3.63
C VAL A 705 -43.58 12.72 -3.81
N HIS A 706 -43.49 11.39 -3.78
CA HIS A 706 -44.66 10.50 -3.81
C HIS A 706 -44.82 9.79 -2.45
N PRO A 707 -45.54 10.39 -1.49
CA PRO A 707 -45.60 9.89 -0.11
C PRO A 707 -46.40 8.59 0.05
N GLY A 708 -47.17 8.18 -0.96
CA GLY A 708 -47.96 6.94 -0.95
C GLY A 708 -47.60 6.01 -2.09
N PRO A 709 -47.96 4.71 -2.02
CA PRO A 709 -47.74 3.78 -3.11
C PRO A 709 -48.42 4.23 -4.41
N VAL A 710 -47.69 4.17 -5.51
CA VAL A 710 -48.16 4.47 -6.86
C VAL A 710 -48.74 3.18 -7.45
N ALA A 711 -50.04 3.19 -7.72
CA ALA A 711 -50.75 2.02 -8.23
C ALA A 711 -50.32 1.71 -9.68
N ALA A 712 -50.03 0.43 -9.95
CA ALA A 712 -49.84 -0.05 -11.31
C ALA A 712 -51.19 -0.22 -12.00
N ARG A 713 -51.34 0.35 -13.21
CA ARG A 713 -52.53 0.24 -14.05
C ARG A 713 -52.11 -0.05 -15.49
N ASP A 714 -52.80 -0.99 -16.13
CA ASP A 714 -52.55 -1.36 -17.53
C ASP A 714 -51.07 -1.69 -17.84
N GLY A 715 -50.38 -2.37 -16.92
CA GLY A 715 -48.96 -2.76 -17.07
C GLY A 715 -47.94 -1.62 -16.84
N GLY A 716 -48.37 -0.46 -16.33
CA GLY A 716 -47.50 0.68 -16.08
C GLY A 716 -47.85 1.48 -14.83
N ILE A 717 -46.97 2.42 -14.47
CA ILE A 717 -47.22 3.46 -13.47
C ILE A 717 -47.15 4.84 -14.12
N ALA A 718 -47.86 5.81 -13.55
CA ALA A 718 -47.75 7.22 -13.93
C ALA A 718 -47.15 8.01 -12.76
N LEU A 719 -46.02 8.69 -13.00
CA LEU A 719 -45.26 9.43 -11.99
C LEU A 719 -45.15 10.90 -12.37
N THR A 720 -45.04 11.77 -11.36
CA THR A 720 -44.48 13.11 -11.58
C THR A 720 -42.98 13.04 -11.37
N LEU A 721 -42.20 13.07 -12.45
CA LEU A 721 -40.75 13.05 -12.34
C LEU A 721 -40.24 14.41 -11.86
N PRO A 722 -39.58 14.49 -10.69
CA PRO A 722 -39.03 15.73 -10.18
C PRO A 722 -37.90 16.25 -11.10
N PRO A 723 -37.60 17.55 -11.08
CA PRO A 723 -36.58 18.13 -11.92
C PRO A 723 -35.19 17.77 -11.40
N LEU A 724 -34.27 17.33 -12.27
CA LEU A 724 -32.89 17.00 -11.90
C LEU A 724 -32.83 16.05 -10.69
N ALA A 725 -33.50 14.91 -10.79
CA ALA A 725 -33.66 13.98 -9.67
C ALA A 725 -33.62 12.52 -10.10
N THR A 726 -33.25 11.67 -9.15
CA THR A 726 -33.39 10.22 -9.25
C THR A 726 -34.35 9.73 -8.17
N VAL A 727 -35.28 8.85 -8.57
CA VAL A 727 -36.29 8.22 -7.73
C VAL A 727 -36.11 6.71 -7.78
N TRP A 728 -36.08 6.07 -6.62
CA TRP A 728 -36.08 4.62 -6.49
C TRP A 728 -37.41 4.13 -5.95
N LEU A 729 -37.97 3.11 -6.59
CA LEU A 729 -39.27 2.55 -6.27
C LEU A 729 -39.11 1.04 -6.06
N ALA A 730 -39.78 0.50 -5.04
CA ALA A 730 -39.87 -0.93 -4.81
C ALA A 730 -41.33 -1.40 -4.75
N PRO A 731 -41.60 -2.68 -5.04
CA PRO A 731 -42.91 -3.28 -4.85
C PRO A 731 -43.46 -3.05 -3.45
N SER A 732 -44.73 -2.70 -3.36
CA SER A 732 -45.50 -2.64 -2.12
C SER A 732 -46.69 -3.57 -2.23
N SER A 733 -46.96 -4.35 -1.18
CA SER A 733 -48.32 -4.83 -0.97
C SER A 733 -49.21 -3.63 -0.68
N VAL A 734 -50.40 -3.62 -1.28
CA VAL A 734 -51.40 -2.56 -1.09
C VAL A 734 -51.94 -2.58 0.34
#